data_AF-A0A955AI82-F1
#
_entry.id   AF-A0A955AI82-F1
#
_cell.length_a   1.000
_cell.length_b   1.000
_cell.length_c   1.000
_cell.angle_alpha   90.00
_cell.angle_beta   90.00
_cell.angle_gamma   90.00
#
_symmetry.space_group_name_H-M   'P 1'
#
loop_
_entity.id
_entity.type
_entity.pdbx_description
1 polymer ?
#
loop_
_entity_poly.entity_id
_entity_poly.type
_entity_poly.pdbx_seq_one_letter_code
_entity_poly.pdbx_strand_id
1 'polypeptide(L)'
;MPGCALFSSNRSLTLCRQLVALSRLAMVCSLVIAQAGSFSTSARAGTGDTVTLPANPRMARNKLQLRVSSYWIDGNGYRPYTIVVRPMGTSTFGIDRQLRVVLTVSRLDDRQGPELQVTQDIELPGAATVAEAVVLVPQSWNHNYLDIETFESGGRLSDLSARDVSVRSTGEWMERLPSILVVTSSSSTFPKVGSTQDENVTQLLNVLATTAATQAIMGSQGNSPSAAVVDRINASTYLNYPKLEVVPLSDVPEQWLGLTSVDLLIVSLSDLHQLSVAEPARLEAVLAWSRAGGNLVVTDVGEEYTELQVISSLLALADRPSSEPRQPPMWKSVAHPQWLGWDVVPLFNAGNEITGYTEYLKNQDAWNAPMPIAQANTTIGNPPVPNTGRPIQVPDMPPFLTRPNEFGMVVLAGKPKTQVADNEWAGMLSELKTDRFLWYQRHGVTKNRENMDYWNFLIPGVGVAPVGAFLVLISLFALVIGPVNYFLLRRMYRLSWLLWTVPIGALTVVLGLFAYALFTDGLGVRSQTRSVTFLDQTAGHAVAWSRHTYYAGIVPSEGLSFSHDTHVIPIDPICPNEYAHINQHRELEWGQRQRLGNGYLRSRVASQFLAIRSCDSSVLLSVKLDKDRPGEIPSAIENRLGGAVERVVVSADHRVR
;
A
#
# COMPACT_ATOMS: atom_id res chain seq x y z
N MET A 1 -51.22 55.94 -16.36
CA MET A 1 -50.33 56.43 -17.45
C MET A 1 -49.99 57.88 -17.16
N PRO A 2 -48.86 58.39 -17.68
CA PRO A 2 -47.45 58.16 -17.31
C PRO A 2 -46.99 59.16 -16.21
N GLY A 3 -45.73 59.27 -15.75
CA GLY A 3 -44.48 58.57 -16.05
C GLY A 3 -43.30 59.03 -15.15
N CYS A 4 -42.14 58.40 -15.33
CA CYS A 4 -40.84 58.60 -14.64
C CYS A 4 -40.31 60.07 -14.62
N ALA A 5 -39.45 60.53 -13.68
CA ALA A 5 -38.85 59.97 -12.44
C ALA A 5 -38.44 61.16 -11.49
N LEU A 6 -37.31 61.31 -10.75
CA LEU A 6 -36.00 60.62 -10.58
C LEU A 6 -35.30 61.10 -9.26
N PHE A 7 -34.14 60.52 -8.94
CA PHE A 7 -33.10 60.87 -7.95
C PHE A 7 -33.33 60.72 -6.43
N SER A 8 -32.39 60.01 -5.79
CA SER A 8 -32.11 59.99 -4.35
C SER A 8 -30.59 59.88 -4.13
N SER A 9 -30.04 60.53 -3.11
CA SER A 9 -28.57 60.75 -2.99
C SER A 9 -27.92 60.28 -1.69
N ASN A 10 -28.67 59.75 -0.71
CA ASN A 10 -28.22 59.58 0.68
C ASN A 10 -27.84 58.15 1.14
N ARG A 11 -27.68 57.17 0.23
CA ARG A 11 -27.35 55.77 0.59
C ARG A 11 -25.91 55.31 0.34
N SER A 12 -25.10 56.04 -0.42
CA SER A 12 -23.74 55.60 -0.82
C SER A 12 -22.68 55.74 0.29
N LEU A 13 -22.72 56.83 1.06
CA LEU A 13 -21.69 57.17 2.05
C LEU A 13 -21.63 56.19 3.25
N THR A 14 -22.77 55.65 3.67
CA THR A 14 -22.86 54.71 4.79
C THR A 14 -22.23 53.35 4.44
N LEU A 15 -22.50 52.86 3.23
CA LEU A 15 -21.95 51.60 2.69
C LEU A 15 -20.43 51.66 2.55
N CYS A 16 -19.89 52.79 2.07
CA CYS A 16 -18.44 52.99 1.95
C CYS A 16 -17.72 52.90 3.30
N ARG A 17 -18.28 53.51 4.36
CA ARG A 17 -17.69 53.41 5.72
C ARG A 17 -17.72 51.99 6.29
N GLN A 18 -18.77 51.20 6.02
CA GLN A 18 -18.84 49.80 6.47
C GLN A 18 -17.81 48.90 5.74
N LEU A 19 -17.62 49.10 4.43
CA LEU A 19 -16.61 48.34 3.66
C LEU A 19 -15.17 48.62 4.14
N VAL A 20 -14.83 49.86 4.50
CA VAL A 20 -13.50 50.21 5.04
C VAL A 20 -13.29 49.69 6.47
N ALA A 21 -14.36 49.52 7.26
CA ALA A 21 -14.28 48.86 8.56
C ALA A 21 -14.03 47.35 8.40
N LEU A 22 -14.74 46.69 7.49
CA LEU A 22 -14.59 45.26 7.20
C LEU A 22 -13.20 44.91 6.65
N SER A 23 -12.65 45.70 5.73
CA SER A 23 -11.30 45.44 5.19
C SER A 23 -10.21 45.58 6.26
N ARG A 24 -10.33 46.54 7.19
CA ARG A 24 -9.43 46.66 8.34
C ARG A 24 -9.57 45.51 9.33
N LEU A 25 -10.79 45.02 9.58
CA LEU A 25 -11.00 43.86 10.46
C LEU A 25 -10.36 42.59 9.86
N ALA A 26 -10.56 42.36 8.56
CA ALA A 26 -9.93 41.24 7.85
C ALA A 26 -8.40 41.31 7.90
N MET A 27 -7.81 42.49 7.64
CA MET A 27 -6.35 42.69 7.64
C MET A 27 -5.72 42.49 9.02
N VAL A 28 -6.43 42.84 10.11
CA VAL A 28 -5.97 42.57 11.49
C VAL A 28 -6.08 41.07 11.82
N CYS A 29 -7.13 40.38 11.39
CA CYS A 29 -7.23 38.92 11.55
C CYS A 29 -6.09 38.19 10.81
N SER A 30 -5.71 38.63 9.60
CA SER A 30 -4.54 38.09 8.89
C SER A 30 -3.22 38.27 9.65
N LEU A 31 -3.05 39.41 10.34
CA LEU A 31 -1.79 39.72 11.03
C LEU A 31 -1.62 38.94 12.34
N VAL A 32 -2.71 38.64 13.06
CA VAL A 32 -2.66 37.91 14.35
C VAL A 32 -2.33 36.42 14.16
N ILE A 33 -2.59 35.85 12.98
CA ILE A 33 -2.21 34.47 12.63
C ILE A 33 -0.66 34.34 12.51
N ALA A 34 0.05 35.43 12.22
CA ALA A 34 1.48 35.40 11.87
C ALA A 34 2.47 35.41 13.06
N GLN A 35 2.01 35.33 14.32
CA GLN A 35 2.89 35.38 15.50
C GLN A 35 2.75 34.18 16.47
N ALA A 36 2.06 33.12 16.06
CA ALA A 36 1.84 31.92 16.89
C ALA A 36 2.93 30.83 16.70
N GLY A 37 4.21 31.21 16.82
CA GLY A 37 5.36 30.31 16.76
C GLY A 37 5.86 29.99 15.34
N SER A 38 7.18 29.87 15.20
CA SER A 38 7.84 29.57 13.92
C SER A 38 7.72 28.09 13.54
N PHE A 39 6.58 27.72 12.95
CA PHE A 39 6.44 26.41 12.30
C PHE A 39 6.95 26.48 10.86
N SER A 40 7.98 25.67 10.57
CA SER A 40 8.50 25.47 9.21
C SER A 40 7.51 24.67 8.36
N THR A 41 6.42 25.31 7.91
CA THR A 41 5.52 24.72 6.92
C THR A 41 6.17 24.77 5.54
N SER A 42 7.02 23.79 5.25
CA SER A 42 7.38 23.44 3.86
C SER A 42 6.09 23.17 3.08
N ALA A 43 5.91 23.82 1.93
CA ALA A 43 4.74 23.57 1.08
C ALA A 43 4.92 22.21 0.36
N ARG A 44 4.35 21.15 0.94
CA ARG A 44 4.35 19.80 0.36
C ARG A 44 3.34 19.70 -0.77
N ALA A 45 3.61 18.84 -1.75
CA ALA A 45 2.76 18.64 -2.92
C ALA A 45 1.77 17.46 -2.76
N GLY A 46 2.08 16.53 -1.85
CA GLY A 46 1.34 15.29 -1.64
C GLY A 46 -0.09 15.43 -1.11
N THR A 47 -0.74 14.27 -0.97
CA THR A 47 -2.12 14.14 -0.53
C THR A 47 -2.22 14.12 0.99
N GLY A 48 -3.42 14.27 1.52
CA GLY A 48 -3.67 14.48 2.94
C GLY A 48 -3.84 15.95 3.31
N ASP A 49 -4.16 16.19 4.58
CA ASP A 49 -4.27 17.51 5.18
C ASP A 49 -3.80 17.48 6.66
N THR A 50 -3.67 18.65 7.27
CA THR A 50 -3.44 18.80 8.72
C THR A 50 -4.67 19.38 9.40
N VAL A 51 -5.17 18.70 10.44
CA VAL A 51 -6.15 19.23 11.39
C VAL A 51 -5.45 19.66 12.67
N THR A 52 -5.91 20.74 13.30
CA THR A 52 -5.53 21.10 14.67
C THR A 52 -6.79 21.31 15.51
N LEU A 53 -6.87 20.57 16.62
CA LEU A 53 -7.98 20.58 17.57
C LEU A 53 -7.49 21.13 18.94
N PRO A 54 -8.31 21.89 19.68
CA PRO A 54 -9.63 22.39 19.26
C PRO A 54 -9.52 23.42 18.14
N ALA A 55 -10.43 23.33 17.16
CA ALA A 55 -10.48 24.25 16.01
C ALA A 55 -10.66 25.73 16.42
N ASN A 56 -11.15 25.97 17.64
CA ASN A 56 -11.10 27.26 18.32
C ASN A 56 -10.31 27.12 19.62
N PRO A 57 -9.10 27.72 19.74
CA PRO A 57 -8.28 27.68 20.95
C PRO A 57 -9.00 28.16 22.23
N ARG A 58 -10.03 29.00 22.13
CA ARG A 58 -10.84 29.45 23.28
C ARG A 58 -11.80 28.39 23.82
N MET A 59 -11.93 27.25 23.11
CA MET A 59 -12.78 26.12 23.49
C MET A 59 -11.97 24.94 24.07
N ALA A 60 -10.65 25.12 24.30
CA ALA A 60 -9.77 24.15 24.95
C ALA A 60 -10.16 23.97 26.43
N ARG A 61 -11.06 23.02 26.71
CA ARG A 61 -11.46 22.61 28.06
C ARG A 61 -10.36 21.76 28.70
N ASN A 62 -9.78 20.85 27.91
CA ASN A 62 -8.82 19.86 28.41
C ASN A 62 -7.36 20.32 28.42
N LYS A 63 -7.12 21.61 28.11
CA LYS A 63 -5.80 22.27 28.05
C LYS A 63 -4.76 21.52 27.20
N LEU A 64 -5.22 20.87 26.12
CA LEU A 64 -4.38 20.25 25.12
C LEU A 64 -4.65 20.86 23.75
N GLN A 65 -3.62 20.84 22.91
CA GLN A 65 -3.73 20.96 21.46
C GLN A 65 -3.36 19.60 20.86
N LEU A 66 -4.23 19.09 19.99
CA LEU A 66 -4.03 17.87 19.21
C LEU A 66 -3.89 18.25 17.74
N ARG A 67 -2.76 17.94 17.12
CA ARG A 67 -2.57 18.08 15.67
C ARG A 67 -2.51 16.68 15.05
N VAL A 68 -3.29 16.45 14.01
CA VAL A 68 -3.28 15.21 13.22
C VAL A 68 -2.94 15.57 11.78
N SER A 69 -1.94 14.91 11.20
CA SER A 69 -1.47 15.12 9.83
C SER A 69 -1.54 13.82 9.05
N SER A 70 -2.26 13.81 7.93
CA SER A 70 -2.37 12.68 7.01
C SER A 70 -1.50 12.85 5.74
N TYR A 71 -0.56 13.80 5.75
CA TYR A 71 0.29 14.11 4.60
C TYR A 71 1.17 12.93 4.18
N TRP A 72 0.87 12.32 3.04
CA TRP A 72 1.61 11.22 2.43
C TRP A 72 1.22 11.01 0.96
N ILE A 73 1.81 10.00 0.31
CA ILE A 73 1.41 9.54 -1.02
C ILE A 73 0.18 8.61 -0.96
N ASP A 74 -0.77 8.79 -1.88
CA ASP A 74 -1.91 7.87 -2.08
C ASP A 74 -1.43 6.55 -2.73
N GLY A 75 -1.72 5.41 -2.10
CA GLY A 75 -1.41 4.09 -2.63
C GLY A 75 -1.80 2.97 -1.67
N ASN A 76 -1.79 1.72 -2.15
CA ASN A 76 -2.11 0.55 -1.34
C ASN A 76 -0.94 0.18 -0.40
N GLY A 77 -1.20 0.05 0.90
CA GLY A 77 -0.18 -0.21 1.92
C GLY A 77 -0.60 0.35 3.27
N TYR A 78 0.34 0.89 4.05
CA TYR A 78 0.06 1.69 5.25
C TYR A 78 0.44 3.15 5.01
N ARG A 79 -0.44 4.05 5.45
CA ARG A 79 -0.23 5.50 5.44
C ARG A 79 0.13 5.98 6.85
N PRO A 80 1.24 6.72 7.04
CA PRO A 80 1.54 7.34 8.33
C PRO A 80 0.61 8.53 8.60
N TYR A 81 -0.06 8.48 9.76
CA TYR A 81 -0.78 9.61 10.34
C TYR A 81 0.03 10.11 11.54
N THR A 82 0.66 11.28 11.39
CA THR A 82 1.44 11.90 12.47
C THR A 82 0.49 12.60 13.43
N ILE A 83 0.53 12.20 14.70
CA ILE A 83 -0.21 12.80 15.80
C ILE A 83 0.78 13.55 16.70
N VAL A 84 0.51 14.82 16.95
CA VAL A 84 1.31 15.69 17.83
C VAL A 84 0.40 16.31 18.88
N VAL A 85 0.64 15.99 20.15
CA VAL A 85 -0.10 16.51 21.30
C VAL A 85 0.77 17.50 22.08
N ARG A 86 0.23 18.65 22.46
CA ARG A 86 0.92 19.68 23.27
C ARG A 86 0.04 20.23 24.38
N PRO A 87 0.61 20.64 25.53
CA PRO A 87 -0.11 21.38 26.55
C PRO A 87 -0.48 22.79 26.06
N MET A 88 -1.60 23.33 26.55
CA MET A 88 -2.03 24.71 26.30
C MET A 88 -2.07 25.52 27.60
N GLY A 89 -1.40 26.67 27.60
CA GLY A 89 -1.32 27.55 28.77
C GLY A 89 -0.33 27.09 29.86
N THR A 90 0.37 25.98 29.63
CA THR A 90 1.50 25.48 30.43
C THR A 90 2.61 25.00 29.50
N SER A 91 3.85 24.91 29.99
CA SER A 91 5.00 24.44 29.21
C SER A 91 5.10 22.92 29.11
N THR A 92 4.48 22.19 30.05
CA THR A 92 4.48 20.73 30.14
C THR A 92 3.07 20.21 30.43
N PHE A 93 2.85 18.89 30.26
CA PHE A 93 1.57 18.24 30.58
C PHE A 93 1.24 18.25 32.09
N GLY A 94 2.25 18.36 32.96
CA GLY A 94 2.14 18.57 34.40
C GLY A 94 1.87 17.31 35.23
N ILE A 95 1.14 16.35 34.66
CA ILE A 95 0.89 15.00 35.19
C ILE A 95 0.93 13.99 34.04
N ASP A 96 1.24 12.73 34.34
CA ASP A 96 1.15 11.65 33.36
C ASP A 96 -0.32 11.42 32.96
N ARG A 97 -0.59 11.37 31.66
CA ARG A 97 -1.93 11.16 31.09
C ARG A 97 -1.88 10.12 29.97
N GLN A 98 -3.02 9.51 29.67
CA GLN A 98 -3.16 8.59 28.53
C GLN A 98 -4.31 9.08 27.65
N LEU A 99 -4.01 9.34 26.38
CA LEU A 99 -4.98 9.82 25.39
C LEU A 99 -5.22 8.72 24.36
N ARG A 100 -6.40 8.11 24.39
CA ARG A 100 -6.86 7.23 23.32
C ARG A 100 -7.26 8.09 22.12
N VAL A 101 -6.68 7.82 20.96
CA VAL A 101 -7.08 8.41 19.69
C VAL A 101 -7.66 7.33 18.79
N VAL A 102 -8.83 7.61 18.24
CA VAL A 102 -9.55 6.77 17.28
C VAL A 102 -9.65 7.55 15.97
N LEU A 103 -9.10 6.99 14.90
CA LEU A 103 -9.14 7.53 13.54
C LEU A 103 -10.06 6.63 12.70
N THR A 104 -11.25 7.11 12.35
CA THR A 104 -12.15 6.44 11.39
C THR A 104 -11.95 7.08 10.01
N VAL A 105 -11.64 6.29 8.98
CA VAL A 105 -11.46 6.76 7.60
C VAL A 105 -12.47 6.14 6.64
N SER A 106 -13.02 6.95 5.73
CA SER A 106 -14.07 6.56 4.78
C SER A 106 -13.96 7.29 3.43
N ARG A 107 -14.75 6.82 2.45
CA ARG A 107 -14.73 7.25 1.03
C ARG A 107 -15.76 8.36 0.75
N LEU A 108 -15.50 9.18 -0.28
CA LEU A 108 -16.23 10.42 -0.58
C LEU A 108 -17.76 10.28 -0.78
N ASP A 109 -18.19 9.19 -1.42
CA ASP A 109 -19.47 9.17 -2.14
C ASP A 109 -20.62 8.43 -1.43
N ASP A 110 -20.35 7.62 -0.41
CA ASP A 110 -21.39 6.86 0.30
C ASP A 110 -21.05 6.65 1.79
N ARG A 111 -22.05 6.90 2.66
CA ARG A 111 -22.03 6.56 4.09
C ARG A 111 -22.29 5.06 4.37
N GLN A 112 -22.43 4.26 3.31
CA GLN A 112 -22.41 2.79 3.32
C GLN A 112 -21.12 2.20 2.69
N GLY A 113 -20.13 3.05 2.41
CA GLY A 113 -18.81 2.62 1.93
C GLY A 113 -17.99 1.86 2.99
N PRO A 114 -16.79 1.37 2.64
CA PRO A 114 -15.89 0.74 3.60
C PRO A 114 -15.40 1.77 4.64
N GLU A 115 -15.45 1.39 5.91
CA GLU A 115 -14.95 2.16 7.05
C GLU A 115 -13.77 1.41 7.68
N LEU A 116 -12.67 2.09 7.93
CA LEU A 116 -11.57 1.57 8.72
C LEU A 116 -11.38 2.43 9.97
N GLN A 117 -11.57 1.83 11.13
CA GLN A 117 -11.32 2.45 12.43
C GLN A 117 -9.98 1.96 12.98
N VAL A 118 -9.04 2.88 13.18
CA VAL A 118 -7.73 2.61 13.79
C VAL A 118 -7.63 3.30 15.14
N THR A 119 -7.37 2.53 16.20
CA THR A 119 -7.23 3.03 17.58
C THR A 119 -5.79 2.92 18.04
N GLN A 120 -5.23 3.99 18.60
CA GLN A 120 -3.95 3.97 19.31
C GLN A 120 -4.09 4.71 20.66
N ASP A 121 -3.56 4.11 21.72
CA ASP A 121 -3.34 4.80 22.99
C ASP A 121 -1.98 5.52 22.99
N ILE A 122 -2.00 6.81 23.32
CA ILE A 122 -0.81 7.67 23.37
C ILE A 122 -0.53 8.05 24.81
N GLU A 123 0.69 7.81 25.27
CA GLU A 123 1.18 8.25 26.58
C GLU A 123 1.62 9.72 26.52
N LEU A 124 1.25 10.51 27.52
CA LEU A 124 1.59 11.93 27.67
C LEU A 124 2.33 12.12 29.01
N PRO A 125 3.67 11.97 29.05
CA PRO A 125 4.43 12.06 30.31
C PRO A 125 4.39 13.47 30.89
N GLY A 126 4.17 13.62 32.20
CA GLY A 126 3.92 14.91 32.86
C GLY A 126 5.05 15.94 32.71
N ALA A 127 6.29 15.47 32.56
CA ALA A 127 7.46 16.31 32.33
C ALA A 127 7.65 16.74 30.86
N ALA A 128 6.96 16.12 29.90
CA ALA A 128 7.15 16.40 28.48
C ALA A 128 6.43 17.69 28.03
N THR A 129 7.02 18.36 27.04
CA THR A 129 6.50 19.59 26.41
C THR A 129 5.68 19.30 25.15
N VAL A 130 5.82 18.08 24.61
CA VAL A 130 5.15 17.54 23.44
C VAL A 130 5.13 16.01 23.56
N ALA A 131 4.12 15.36 22.99
CA ALA A 131 4.13 13.93 22.73
C ALA A 131 3.78 13.72 21.26
N GLU A 132 4.58 12.92 20.56
CA GLU A 132 4.42 12.67 19.12
C GLU A 132 4.30 11.16 18.88
N ALA A 133 3.39 10.75 18.01
CA ALA A 133 3.12 9.36 17.69
C ALA A 133 2.78 9.22 16.19
N VAL A 134 3.08 8.06 15.61
CA VAL A 134 2.71 7.73 14.23
C VAL A 134 1.78 6.53 14.23
N VAL A 135 0.51 6.77 13.87
CA VAL A 135 -0.43 5.69 13.56
C VAL A 135 -0.17 5.25 12.13
N LEU A 136 0.09 3.97 11.89
CA LEU A 136 0.12 3.43 10.54
C LEU A 136 -1.28 2.91 10.18
N VAL A 137 -1.97 3.63 9.30
CA VAL A 137 -3.36 3.35 8.89
C VAL A 137 -3.32 2.63 7.53
N PRO A 138 -3.76 1.36 7.44
CA PRO A 138 -3.89 0.67 6.15
C PRO A 138 -4.72 1.47 5.15
N GLN A 139 -4.18 1.70 3.96
CA GLN A 139 -4.87 2.31 2.82
C GLN A 139 -5.13 1.25 1.75
N SER A 140 -6.40 1.07 1.38
CA SER A 140 -6.81 0.29 0.20
C SER A 140 -8.04 0.88 -0.52
N TRP A 141 -8.28 2.18 -0.29
CA TRP A 141 -9.23 3.06 -0.99
C TRP A 141 -8.81 4.52 -0.70
N ASN A 142 -9.50 5.52 -1.25
CA ASN A 142 -9.27 6.91 -0.85
C ASN A 142 -9.79 7.18 0.57
N HIS A 143 -8.92 7.65 1.46
CA HIS A 143 -9.35 8.22 2.75
C HIS A 143 -9.80 9.66 2.49
N ASN A 144 -11.06 9.84 2.08
CA ASN A 144 -11.62 11.14 1.72
C ASN A 144 -12.18 11.90 2.92
N TYR A 145 -12.67 11.16 3.92
CA TYR A 145 -13.09 11.71 5.20
C TYR A 145 -12.35 11.04 6.35
N LEU A 146 -12.17 11.81 7.42
CA LEU A 146 -11.58 11.38 8.68
C LEU A 146 -12.47 11.84 9.85
N ASP A 147 -12.94 10.90 10.65
CA ASP A 147 -13.44 11.17 11.99
C ASP A 147 -12.29 10.97 12.98
N ILE A 148 -12.09 11.95 13.87
CA ILE A 148 -11.08 11.94 14.93
C ILE A 148 -11.85 11.95 16.25
N GLU A 149 -11.85 10.83 16.97
CA GLU A 149 -12.43 10.77 18.32
C GLU A 149 -11.33 10.54 19.35
N THR A 150 -11.40 11.28 20.46
CA THR A 150 -10.42 11.15 21.54
C THR A 150 -11.07 10.90 22.89
N PHE A 151 -10.42 10.07 23.71
CA PHE A 151 -10.93 9.66 25.01
C PHE A 151 -9.81 9.67 26.06
N GLU A 152 -10.15 10.08 27.27
CA GLU A 152 -9.29 10.02 28.46
C GLU A 152 -10.09 9.46 29.63
N SER A 153 -9.57 8.44 30.30
CA SER A 153 -10.29 7.68 31.33
C SER A 153 -11.68 7.17 30.90
N GLY A 154 -11.88 6.91 29.59
CA GLY A 154 -13.15 6.52 28.99
C GLY A 154 -14.12 7.67 28.65
N GLY A 155 -13.84 8.90 29.07
CA GLY A 155 -14.62 10.09 28.71
C GLY A 155 -14.20 10.69 27.36
N ARG A 156 -15.15 10.90 26.44
CA ARG A 156 -14.89 11.49 25.12
C ARG A 156 -14.56 12.98 25.22
N LEU A 157 -13.41 13.40 24.71
CA LEU A 157 -12.94 14.78 24.76
C LEU A 157 -13.48 15.58 23.57
N SER A 158 -14.65 16.19 23.75
CA SER A 158 -15.42 16.85 22.68
C SER A 158 -14.72 18.04 22.01
N ASP A 159 -13.73 18.64 22.66
CA ASP A 159 -12.88 19.73 22.13
C ASP A 159 -11.68 19.20 21.33
N LEU A 160 -11.24 17.96 21.60
CA LEU A 160 -10.17 17.26 20.88
C LEU A 160 -10.70 16.20 19.91
N SER A 161 -11.98 16.29 19.54
CA SER A 161 -12.63 15.39 18.58
C SER A 161 -13.26 16.18 17.43
N ALA A 162 -13.22 15.63 16.21
CA ALA A 162 -13.82 16.20 15.00
C ALA A 162 -14.45 15.10 14.14
N ARG A 163 -15.37 15.47 13.25
CA ARG A 163 -16.05 14.57 12.31
C ARG A 163 -16.21 15.21 10.94
N ASP A 164 -16.43 14.38 9.92
CA ASP A 164 -16.54 14.76 8.51
C ASP A 164 -15.34 15.63 8.04
N VAL A 165 -14.12 15.41 8.58
CA VAL A 165 -12.91 16.14 8.14
C VAL A 165 -12.60 15.70 6.72
N SER A 166 -12.71 16.61 5.75
CA SER A 166 -12.24 16.34 4.40
C SER A 166 -10.72 16.18 4.37
N VAL A 167 -10.26 15.10 3.75
CA VAL A 167 -8.85 14.77 3.52
C VAL A 167 -8.61 14.73 2.02
N ARG A 168 -7.70 15.57 1.53
CA ARG A 168 -7.34 15.67 0.12
C ARG A 168 -6.74 14.37 -0.40
N SER A 169 -7.13 13.99 -1.60
CA SER A 169 -6.60 12.86 -2.37
C SER A 169 -6.44 13.30 -3.84
N THR A 170 -5.55 12.67 -4.61
CA THR A 170 -5.48 12.87 -6.06
C THR A 170 -6.55 12.07 -6.81
N GLY A 171 -7.26 11.17 -6.13
CA GLY A 171 -8.12 10.16 -6.75
C GLY A 171 -7.38 8.89 -7.16
N GLU A 172 -6.05 8.91 -7.22
CA GLU A 172 -5.19 7.90 -7.84
C GLU A 172 -4.57 6.90 -6.84
N TRP A 173 -5.31 6.51 -5.81
CA TRP A 173 -4.93 5.40 -4.90
C TRP A 173 -4.70 4.06 -5.61
N MET A 174 -5.21 3.92 -6.84
CA MET A 174 -5.29 2.65 -7.57
C MET A 174 -3.91 2.10 -7.97
N GLU A 175 -3.89 0.80 -8.23
CA GLU A 175 -2.70 -0.01 -8.56
C GLU A 175 -2.17 0.21 -10.00
N ARG A 176 -2.77 1.15 -10.75
CA ARG A 176 -2.51 1.40 -12.17
C ARG A 176 -1.26 2.23 -12.47
N LEU A 177 -0.73 2.93 -11.48
CA LEU A 177 0.48 3.75 -11.58
C LEU A 177 1.38 3.46 -10.37
N PRO A 178 2.71 3.38 -10.54
CA PRO A 178 3.64 3.26 -9.43
C PRO A 178 3.53 4.47 -8.50
N SER A 179 3.59 4.23 -7.19
CA SER A 179 3.84 5.27 -6.20
C SER A 179 5.33 5.59 -6.10
N ILE A 180 5.70 6.85 -6.30
CA ILE A 180 7.09 7.32 -6.31
C ILE A 180 7.36 8.22 -5.10
N LEU A 181 8.39 7.91 -4.32
CA LEU A 181 8.90 8.76 -3.24
C LEU A 181 10.32 9.22 -3.58
N VAL A 182 10.57 10.53 -3.59
CA VAL A 182 11.92 11.10 -3.71
C VAL A 182 12.36 11.62 -2.35
N VAL A 183 13.57 11.27 -1.91
CA VAL A 183 14.16 11.68 -0.63
C VAL A 183 15.39 12.56 -0.88
N THR A 184 15.47 13.73 -0.25
CA THR A 184 16.65 14.62 -0.37
C THR A 184 16.90 15.54 0.83
N SER A 185 18.15 15.93 1.07
CA SER A 185 18.54 17.00 2.00
C SER A 185 18.22 18.40 1.50
N SER A 186 17.94 18.58 0.20
CA SER A 186 17.73 19.90 -0.43
C SER A 186 16.43 20.55 0.04
N SER A 187 16.52 21.36 1.09
CA SER A 187 15.38 22.04 1.76
C SER A 187 14.68 23.13 0.93
N SER A 188 14.98 23.25 -0.37
CA SER A 188 14.19 24.02 -1.32
C SER A 188 12.81 23.39 -1.48
N THR A 189 11.82 23.95 -0.76
CA THR A 189 10.39 23.66 -0.92
C THR A 189 10.05 23.62 -2.41
N PHE A 190 9.78 22.43 -2.96
CA PHE A 190 9.76 22.18 -4.40
C PHE A 190 8.75 23.10 -5.12
N PRO A 191 9.22 24.12 -5.86
CA PRO A 191 8.31 25.04 -6.52
C PRO A 191 7.84 24.40 -7.83
N LYS A 192 6.68 23.72 -7.76
CA LYS A 192 5.93 23.13 -8.89
C LYS A 192 6.81 22.42 -9.93
N VAL A 193 7.10 21.14 -9.67
CA VAL A 193 7.84 20.16 -10.51
C VAL A 193 8.27 20.68 -11.90
N GLY A 194 9.37 21.43 -11.88
CA GLY A 194 10.01 22.08 -13.03
C GLY A 194 11.37 22.69 -12.65
N SER A 195 11.93 22.24 -11.52
CA SER A 195 13.19 22.69 -10.92
C SER A 195 13.80 21.61 -10.00
N THR A 196 13.48 20.34 -10.27
CA THR A 196 14.25 19.19 -9.80
C THR A 196 15.69 19.34 -10.29
N GLN A 197 16.61 19.67 -9.39
CA GLN A 197 18.04 19.84 -9.75
C GLN A 197 18.72 18.49 -10.04
N ASP A 198 18.15 17.38 -9.57
CA ASP A 198 18.53 16.05 -10.07
C ASP A 198 17.88 15.80 -11.44
N GLU A 199 18.73 15.78 -12.45
CA GLU A 199 18.40 15.49 -13.84
C GLU A 199 17.89 14.06 -14.02
N ASN A 200 18.42 13.09 -13.27
CA ASN A 200 18.00 11.68 -13.28
C ASN A 200 16.53 11.53 -12.87
N VAL A 201 16.15 12.17 -11.75
CA VAL A 201 14.76 12.20 -11.26
C VAL A 201 13.86 12.82 -12.31
N THR A 202 14.30 13.90 -12.95
CA THR A 202 13.52 14.60 -13.99
C THR A 202 13.25 13.69 -15.21
N GLN A 203 14.26 12.96 -15.69
CA GLN A 203 14.13 12.07 -16.85
C GLN A 203 13.32 10.80 -16.57
N LEU A 204 13.48 10.18 -15.40
CA LEU A 204 12.61 9.07 -14.99
C LEU A 204 11.13 9.52 -14.91
N LEU A 205 10.88 10.72 -14.37
CA LEU A 205 9.55 11.30 -14.36
C LEU A 205 9.05 11.64 -15.77
N ASN A 206 9.90 12.07 -16.71
CA ASN A 206 9.51 12.25 -18.12
C ASN A 206 8.97 10.93 -18.72
N VAL A 207 9.65 9.81 -18.52
CA VAL A 207 9.22 8.51 -19.06
C VAL A 207 7.89 8.06 -18.48
N LEU A 208 7.74 8.14 -17.16
CA LEU A 208 6.52 7.73 -16.45
C LEU A 208 5.35 8.68 -16.75
N ALA A 209 5.60 9.99 -16.85
CA ALA A 209 4.61 10.98 -17.24
C ALA A 209 4.21 10.89 -18.72
N THR A 210 5.14 10.61 -19.64
CA THR A 210 4.82 10.39 -21.07
C THR A 210 3.93 9.15 -21.24
N THR A 211 4.22 8.09 -20.48
CA THR A 211 3.40 6.86 -20.43
C THR A 211 1.98 7.18 -19.94
N ALA A 212 1.84 7.97 -18.86
CA ALA A 212 0.54 8.39 -18.33
C ALA A 212 -0.22 9.39 -19.24
N ALA A 213 0.49 10.35 -19.84
CA ALA A 213 -0.08 11.35 -20.75
C ALA A 213 -0.70 10.70 -22.01
N THR A 214 -0.02 9.67 -22.54
CA THR A 214 -0.50 8.91 -23.69
C THR A 214 -1.85 8.24 -23.40
N GLN A 215 -2.07 7.76 -22.17
CA GLN A 215 -3.35 7.18 -21.72
C GLN A 215 -4.48 8.24 -21.73
N ALA A 216 -4.22 9.44 -21.21
CA ALA A 216 -5.21 10.53 -21.18
C ALA A 216 -5.68 10.96 -22.58
N ILE A 217 -4.76 11.01 -23.55
CA ILE A 217 -5.08 11.43 -24.93
C ILE A 217 -5.92 10.36 -25.64
N MET A 218 -5.52 9.09 -25.58
CA MET A 218 -6.28 7.98 -26.18
C MET A 218 -7.65 7.80 -25.51
N GLY A 219 -7.75 8.13 -24.22
CA GLY A 219 -9.04 8.25 -23.52
C GLY A 219 -9.99 9.30 -24.12
N SER A 220 -9.50 10.27 -24.90
CA SER A 220 -10.27 11.43 -25.40
C SER A 220 -10.55 11.44 -26.92
N GLN A 221 -9.76 10.73 -27.72
CA GLN A 221 -9.83 10.74 -29.19
C GLN A 221 -9.52 9.34 -29.74
N GLY A 222 -10.40 8.79 -30.59
CA GLY A 222 -10.22 7.49 -31.25
C GLY A 222 -9.22 7.49 -32.41
N ASN A 223 -8.17 8.32 -32.34
CA ASN A 223 -7.12 8.46 -33.35
C ASN A 223 -5.76 8.57 -32.63
N SER A 224 -4.73 7.90 -33.15
CA SER A 224 -3.37 8.00 -32.64
C SER A 224 -2.87 9.46 -32.68
N PRO A 225 -2.37 10.03 -31.57
CA PRO A 225 -1.87 11.41 -31.57
C PRO A 225 -0.61 11.56 -32.43
N SER A 226 -0.46 12.71 -33.08
CA SER A 226 0.77 13.06 -33.79
C SER A 226 1.86 13.52 -32.80
N ALA A 227 3.13 13.34 -33.16
CA ALA A 227 4.27 13.67 -32.28
C ALA A 227 4.21 15.11 -31.72
N ALA A 228 3.85 16.09 -32.56
CA ALA A 228 3.71 17.49 -32.15
C ALA A 228 2.58 17.78 -31.14
N VAL A 229 1.68 16.81 -30.86
CA VAL A 229 0.72 16.86 -29.75
C VAL A 229 1.37 16.32 -28.48
N VAL A 230 2.13 15.23 -28.58
CA VAL A 230 2.90 14.65 -27.46
C VAL A 230 3.92 15.67 -26.94
N ASP A 231 4.71 16.31 -27.81
CA ASP A 231 5.73 17.30 -27.43
C ASP A 231 5.17 18.48 -26.63
N ARG A 232 3.95 18.94 -26.97
CA ARG A 232 3.28 20.05 -26.26
C ARG A 232 2.68 19.62 -24.93
N ILE A 233 2.27 18.35 -24.83
CA ILE A 233 1.70 17.78 -23.61
C ILE A 233 2.80 17.45 -22.61
N ASN A 234 3.97 16.98 -23.06
CA ASN A 234 5.17 16.81 -22.23
C ASN A 234 5.46 18.10 -21.44
N ALA A 235 5.60 19.23 -22.14
CA ALA A 235 5.87 20.56 -21.59
C ALA A 235 4.88 21.09 -20.53
N SER A 236 3.73 20.44 -20.33
CA SER A 236 2.72 20.81 -19.33
C SER A 236 2.33 19.67 -18.37
N THR A 237 2.69 18.42 -18.68
CA THR A 237 2.37 17.23 -17.86
C THR A 237 3.45 16.92 -16.82
N TYR A 238 4.69 17.39 -17.02
CA TYR A 238 5.78 17.35 -16.02
C TYR A 238 5.34 17.78 -14.61
N LEU A 239 4.37 18.71 -14.54
CA LEU A 239 3.92 19.39 -13.33
C LEU A 239 2.99 18.56 -12.41
N ASN A 240 2.42 17.44 -12.86
CA ASN A 240 1.27 16.82 -12.18
C ASN A 240 1.28 15.27 -12.18
N TYR A 241 2.40 14.59 -11.91
CA TYR A 241 2.35 13.14 -11.67
C TYR A 241 1.59 12.84 -10.36
N PRO A 242 0.44 12.14 -10.38
CA PRO A 242 -0.51 12.14 -9.26
C PRO A 242 -0.14 11.20 -8.10
N LYS A 243 0.95 10.43 -8.26
CA LYS A 243 1.53 9.53 -7.27
C LYS A 243 3.04 9.77 -7.14
N LEU A 244 3.42 11.03 -7.01
CA LEU A 244 4.76 11.48 -6.66
C LEU A 244 4.68 12.33 -5.40
N GLU A 245 5.52 12.06 -4.42
CA GLU A 245 5.80 12.99 -3.32
C GLU A 245 7.31 13.14 -3.14
N VAL A 246 7.75 14.32 -2.71
CA VAL A 246 9.16 14.60 -2.41
C VAL A 246 9.30 15.03 -0.96
N VAL A 247 10.11 14.30 -0.19
CA VAL A 247 10.26 14.46 1.25
C VAL A 247 11.70 14.78 1.66
N PRO A 248 11.93 15.59 2.70
CA PRO A 248 13.23 15.69 3.33
C PRO A 248 13.59 14.40 4.09
N LEU A 249 14.89 14.21 4.35
CA LEU A 249 15.44 13.09 5.13
C LEU A 249 14.65 12.80 6.43
N SER A 250 14.26 13.84 7.16
CA SER A 250 13.54 13.77 8.44
C SER A 250 12.05 13.39 8.34
N ASP A 251 11.48 13.35 7.13
CA ASP A 251 10.09 12.93 6.89
C ASP A 251 10.00 11.46 6.41
N VAL A 252 11.14 10.79 6.18
CA VAL A 252 11.17 9.35 5.87
C VAL A 252 10.72 8.55 7.11
N PRO A 253 9.73 7.64 7.02
CA PRO A 253 9.24 6.88 8.17
C PRO A 253 10.33 6.02 8.84
N GLU A 254 10.38 6.05 10.17
CA GLU A 254 11.26 5.18 10.99
C GLU A 254 10.78 3.71 11.06
N GLN A 255 9.60 3.41 10.51
CA GLN A 255 9.07 2.05 10.37
C GLN A 255 8.85 1.74 8.89
N TRP A 256 9.42 0.61 8.42
CA TRP A 256 9.38 0.22 7.01
C TRP A 256 7.95 0.08 6.44
N LEU A 257 6.96 -0.18 7.30
CA LEU A 257 5.55 -0.21 6.94
C LEU A 257 5.06 1.13 6.37
N GLY A 258 5.56 2.27 6.85
CA GLY A 258 5.19 3.59 6.31
C GLY A 258 5.61 3.81 4.86
N LEU A 259 6.56 3.02 4.36
CA LEU A 259 6.99 3.01 2.96
C LEU A 259 6.18 2.01 2.09
N THR A 260 5.29 1.19 2.66
CA THR A 260 4.60 0.12 1.89
C THR A 260 3.64 0.62 0.82
N SER A 261 3.18 1.87 0.91
CA SER A 261 2.43 2.52 -0.16
C SER A 261 3.28 2.96 -1.36
N VAL A 262 4.62 2.83 -1.27
CA VAL A 262 5.61 3.21 -2.29
C VAL A 262 6.00 1.99 -3.15
N ASP A 263 6.12 2.19 -4.46
CA ASP A 263 6.64 1.20 -5.42
C ASP A 263 8.09 1.49 -5.82
N LEU A 264 8.47 2.76 -5.91
CA LEU A 264 9.82 3.25 -6.24
C LEU A 264 10.27 4.32 -5.23
N LEU A 265 11.40 4.11 -4.55
CA LEU A 265 12.04 5.13 -3.70
C LEU A 265 13.34 5.59 -4.35
N ILE A 266 13.49 6.89 -4.54
CA ILE A 266 14.66 7.50 -5.19
C ILE A 266 15.40 8.40 -4.19
N VAL A 267 16.72 8.23 -4.08
CA VAL A 267 17.59 8.99 -3.17
C VAL A 267 18.97 9.17 -3.81
N SER A 268 19.62 10.33 -3.63
CA SER A 268 21.00 10.50 -4.11
C SER A 268 21.98 9.73 -3.22
N LEU A 269 23.12 9.29 -3.75
CA LEU A 269 24.18 8.68 -2.94
C LEU A 269 24.62 9.57 -1.77
N SER A 270 24.65 10.89 -1.98
CA SER A 270 24.98 11.87 -0.93
C SER A 270 23.90 11.98 0.16
N ASP A 271 22.63 11.81 -0.20
CA ASP A 271 21.50 11.81 0.73
C ASP A 271 21.40 10.47 1.49
N LEU A 272 21.75 9.35 0.84
CA LEU A 272 21.86 8.03 1.46
C LEU A 272 22.99 7.99 2.50
N HIS A 273 24.14 8.60 2.18
CA HIS A 273 25.22 8.82 3.17
C HIS A 273 24.75 9.70 4.35
N GLN A 274 23.95 10.75 4.10
CA GLN A 274 23.38 11.56 5.18
C GLN A 274 22.40 10.77 6.06
N LEU A 275 21.52 9.93 5.48
CA LEU A 275 20.66 9.01 6.24
C LEU A 275 21.49 8.09 7.15
N SER A 276 22.57 7.49 6.64
CA SER A 276 23.40 6.55 7.40
C SER A 276 24.08 7.16 8.63
N VAL A 277 24.37 8.47 8.59
CA VAL A 277 25.09 9.18 9.67
C VAL A 277 24.14 9.91 10.61
N ALA A 278 23.07 10.53 10.10
CA ALA A 278 22.17 11.38 10.88
C ALA A 278 20.90 10.67 11.37
N GLU A 279 20.34 9.75 10.57
CA GLU A 279 19.01 9.16 10.76
C GLU A 279 19.01 7.63 10.55
N PRO A 280 19.86 6.86 11.28
CA PRO A 280 20.10 5.44 10.99
C PRO A 280 18.84 4.56 11.11
N ALA A 281 17.87 4.93 11.95
CA ALA A 281 16.57 4.25 12.03
C ALA A 281 15.74 4.40 10.74
N ARG A 282 15.82 5.55 10.06
CA ARG A 282 15.14 5.80 8.77
C ARG A 282 15.86 5.08 7.63
N LEU A 283 17.19 4.97 7.69
CA LEU A 283 17.93 4.10 6.77
C LEU A 283 17.49 2.64 6.91
N GLU A 284 17.48 2.08 8.13
CA GLU A 284 17.06 0.69 8.31
C GLU A 284 15.59 0.46 7.92
N ALA A 285 14.70 1.46 8.09
CA ALA A 285 13.35 1.39 7.53
C ALA A 285 13.32 1.30 5.99
N VAL A 286 14.19 2.05 5.29
CA VAL A 286 14.36 1.95 3.82
C VAL A 286 14.98 0.61 3.42
N LEU A 287 15.97 0.11 4.15
CA LEU A 287 16.58 -1.20 3.89
C LEU A 287 15.57 -2.32 4.10
N ALA A 288 14.93 -2.40 5.26
CA ALA A 288 13.91 -3.39 5.58
C ALA A 288 12.73 -3.38 4.59
N TRP A 289 12.32 -2.21 4.09
CA TRP A 289 11.36 -2.06 2.99
C TRP A 289 11.89 -2.61 1.66
N SER A 290 13.15 -2.32 1.31
CA SER A 290 13.79 -2.89 0.12
C SER A 290 13.86 -4.42 0.20
N ARG A 291 14.42 -4.99 1.28
CA ARG A 291 14.46 -6.45 1.50
C ARG A 291 13.06 -7.10 1.41
N ALA A 292 12.02 -6.37 1.88
CA ALA A 292 10.62 -6.77 1.83
C ALA A 292 9.94 -6.74 0.44
N GLY A 293 10.56 -6.15 -0.59
CA GLY A 293 9.95 -6.00 -1.93
C GLY A 293 10.04 -4.58 -2.51
N GLY A 294 10.65 -3.62 -1.82
CA GLY A 294 10.86 -2.27 -2.32
C GLY A 294 11.89 -2.19 -3.45
N ASN A 295 11.65 -1.29 -4.41
CA ASN A 295 12.61 -0.95 -5.46
C ASN A 295 13.32 0.36 -5.08
N LEU A 296 14.56 0.26 -4.61
CA LEU A 296 15.40 1.39 -4.22
C LEU A 296 16.25 1.84 -5.41
N VAL A 297 16.16 3.12 -5.78
CA VAL A 297 16.96 3.74 -6.83
C VAL A 297 17.92 4.73 -6.18
N VAL A 298 19.23 4.48 -6.31
CA VAL A 298 20.29 5.38 -5.84
C VAL A 298 20.81 6.17 -7.03
N THR A 299 20.61 7.49 -7.05
CA THR A 299 21.17 8.40 -8.06
C THR A 299 22.56 8.90 -7.67
N ASP A 300 23.23 9.60 -8.58
CA ASP A 300 24.50 10.29 -8.34
C ASP A 300 25.70 9.39 -7.97
N VAL A 301 25.71 8.14 -8.43
CA VAL A 301 26.76 7.13 -8.16
C VAL A 301 28.08 7.34 -8.94
N GLY A 302 28.18 8.44 -9.70
CA GLY A 302 29.34 8.76 -10.54
C GLY A 302 29.38 8.01 -11.88
N GLU A 303 30.41 8.24 -12.69
CA GLU A 303 30.49 7.69 -14.06
C GLU A 303 31.04 6.25 -14.12
N GLU A 304 31.91 5.89 -13.17
CA GLU A 304 32.65 4.61 -13.16
C GLU A 304 32.20 3.66 -12.03
N TYR A 305 31.18 4.04 -11.25
CA TYR A 305 30.67 3.30 -10.09
C TYR A 305 31.74 2.92 -9.04
N THR A 306 32.81 3.71 -8.92
CA THR A 306 33.97 3.45 -8.04
C THR A 306 33.61 3.20 -6.58
N GLU A 307 32.47 3.71 -6.11
CA GLU A 307 31.97 3.56 -4.74
C GLU A 307 31.10 2.32 -4.50
N LEU A 308 31.01 1.39 -5.47
CA LEU A 308 30.22 0.15 -5.41
C LEU A 308 30.35 -0.66 -4.09
N GLN A 309 31.55 -0.74 -3.52
CA GLN A 309 31.77 -1.45 -2.25
C GLN A 309 31.26 -0.65 -1.04
N VAL A 310 31.39 0.68 -1.08
CA VAL A 310 30.82 1.58 -0.07
C VAL A 310 29.29 1.46 -0.11
N ILE A 311 28.70 1.55 -1.29
CA ILE A 311 27.26 1.39 -1.52
C ILE A 311 26.75 0.03 -1.04
N SER A 312 27.45 -1.06 -1.38
CA SER A 312 27.06 -2.40 -0.94
C SER A 312 27.10 -2.53 0.59
N SER A 313 28.07 -1.86 1.26
CA SER A 313 28.14 -1.80 2.73
C SER A 313 27.06 -0.91 3.37
N LEU A 314 26.75 0.26 2.80
CA LEU A 314 25.67 1.16 3.26
C LEU A 314 24.30 0.49 3.20
N LEU A 315 24.08 -0.30 2.15
CA LEU A 315 22.83 -1.00 1.91
C LEU A 315 22.76 -2.39 2.57
N ALA A 316 23.79 -2.75 3.37
CA ALA A 316 23.94 -4.03 4.05
C ALA A 316 23.76 -5.27 3.12
N LEU A 317 24.20 -5.16 1.86
CA LEU A 317 23.99 -6.20 0.85
C LEU A 317 24.98 -7.36 1.06
N ALA A 318 24.48 -8.59 1.13
CA ALA A 318 25.28 -9.79 1.29
C ALA A 318 26.25 -10.01 0.12
N ASP A 319 27.52 -9.66 0.30
CA ASP A 319 28.58 -9.85 -0.70
C ASP A 319 29.03 -11.32 -0.73
N ARG A 320 28.57 -12.04 -1.75
CA ARG A 320 29.12 -13.35 -2.14
C ARG A 320 30.38 -13.12 -2.97
N PRO A 321 31.47 -13.89 -2.82
CA PRO A 321 32.66 -13.70 -3.66
C PRO A 321 32.35 -14.02 -5.14
N SER A 322 32.59 -13.07 -6.05
CA SER A 322 32.61 -13.31 -7.51
C SER A 322 34.00 -13.78 -7.97
N SER A 323 34.04 -14.62 -9.01
CA SER A 323 35.30 -15.10 -9.61
C SER A 323 35.82 -14.23 -10.76
N GLU A 324 35.06 -13.21 -11.22
CA GLU A 324 35.52 -12.23 -12.21
C GLU A 324 36.03 -10.93 -11.55
N PRO A 325 37.32 -10.55 -11.67
CA PRO A 325 37.89 -9.38 -11.00
C PRO A 325 37.49 -8.02 -11.62
N ARG A 326 36.42 -7.98 -12.42
CA ARG A 326 35.80 -6.77 -12.99
C ARG A 326 34.28 -6.69 -12.79
N GLN A 327 33.63 -7.77 -12.36
CA GLN A 327 32.22 -7.74 -12.00
C GLN A 327 32.08 -7.81 -10.48
N PRO A 328 31.64 -6.73 -9.81
CA PRO A 328 31.28 -6.80 -8.40
C PRO A 328 30.09 -7.78 -8.26
N PRO A 329 30.03 -8.55 -7.18
CA PRO A 329 29.13 -9.69 -7.11
C PRO A 329 27.65 -9.30 -7.20
N MET A 330 26.93 -10.02 -8.05
CA MET A 330 25.47 -9.93 -8.27
C MET A 330 24.94 -8.60 -8.85
N TRP A 331 25.79 -7.65 -9.22
CA TRP A 331 25.36 -6.46 -9.97
C TRP A 331 25.26 -6.77 -11.47
N LYS A 332 24.03 -6.81 -11.99
CA LYS A 332 23.75 -6.94 -13.42
C LYS A 332 23.72 -5.57 -14.08
N SER A 333 24.50 -5.38 -15.15
CA SER A 333 24.36 -4.24 -16.06
C SER A 333 23.00 -4.27 -16.75
N VAL A 334 22.24 -3.17 -16.70
CA VAL A 334 21.07 -3.02 -17.57
C VAL A 334 21.57 -2.92 -19.01
N ALA A 335 21.09 -3.81 -19.88
CA ALA A 335 21.45 -3.78 -21.29
C ALA A 335 20.89 -2.50 -21.93
N HIS A 336 21.69 -1.84 -22.77
CA HIS A 336 21.25 -0.64 -23.49
C HIS A 336 19.95 -0.95 -24.26
N PRO A 337 18.92 -0.08 -24.26
CA PRO A 337 17.58 -0.42 -24.78
C PRO A 337 17.57 -0.98 -26.21
N GLN A 338 18.56 -0.55 -27.01
CA GLN A 338 18.75 -0.92 -28.43
C GLN A 338 19.46 -2.27 -28.65
N TRP A 339 19.88 -2.96 -27.59
CA TRP A 339 20.39 -4.33 -27.65
C TRP A 339 19.27 -5.37 -27.53
N LEU A 340 18.16 -5.00 -26.89
CA LEU A 340 16.91 -5.74 -26.93
C LEU A 340 16.09 -5.29 -28.16
N GLY A 341 15.23 -6.15 -28.68
CA GLY A 341 14.37 -5.87 -29.85
C GLY A 341 13.21 -4.90 -29.59
N TRP A 342 13.35 -4.00 -28.59
CA TRP A 342 12.37 -3.03 -28.13
C TRP A 342 11.03 -3.60 -27.64
N ASP A 343 11.12 -4.49 -26.64
CA ASP A 343 10.03 -4.67 -25.67
C ASP A 343 9.89 -3.42 -24.77
N VAL A 344 9.37 -2.33 -25.35
CA VAL A 344 8.61 -1.28 -24.59
C VAL A 344 7.18 -1.76 -24.32
N VAL A 345 6.84 -2.92 -24.88
CA VAL A 345 5.63 -3.71 -24.66
C VAL A 345 5.21 -3.81 -23.19
N PRO A 346 6.07 -3.89 -22.15
CA PRO A 346 5.62 -3.88 -20.75
C PRO A 346 4.96 -2.55 -20.33
N LEU A 347 5.56 -1.40 -20.67
CA LEU A 347 5.00 -0.06 -20.39
C LEU A 347 3.75 0.20 -21.25
N PHE A 348 3.77 -0.22 -22.51
CA PHE A 348 2.60 -0.12 -23.40
C PHE A 348 1.45 -1.06 -22.99
N ASN A 349 1.73 -2.27 -22.51
CA ASN A 349 0.71 -3.23 -22.07
C ASN A 349 0.13 -2.86 -20.70
N ALA A 350 0.92 -2.30 -19.79
CA ALA A 350 0.37 -1.60 -18.63
C ALA A 350 -0.59 -0.49 -19.10
N GLY A 351 -0.19 0.30 -20.11
CA GLY A 351 -1.07 1.25 -20.79
C GLY A 351 -2.35 0.62 -21.37
N ASN A 352 -2.28 -0.55 -22.02
CA ASN A 352 -3.43 -1.20 -22.66
C ASN A 352 -4.38 -1.87 -21.65
N GLU A 353 -3.86 -2.46 -20.57
CA GLU A 353 -4.67 -2.86 -19.40
C GLU A 353 -5.44 -1.67 -18.82
N ILE A 354 -4.86 -0.47 -18.84
CA ILE A 354 -5.48 0.77 -18.39
C ILE A 354 -6.46 1.34 -19.44
N THR A 355 -6.20 1.17 -20.74
CA THR A 355 -7.12 1.57 -21.82
C THR A 355 -8.45 0.80 -21.73
N GLY A 356 -8.41 -0.52 -21.53
CA GLY A 356 -9.62 -1.33 -21.32
C GLY A 356 -10.43 -0.89 -20.11
N TYR A 357 -9.76 -0.49 -19.02
CA TYR A 357 -10.41 0.12 -17.85
C TYR A 357 -10.98 1.53 -18.12
N THR A 358 -10.39 2.27 -19.06
CA THR A 358 -10.85 3.62 -19.42
C THR A 358 -12.07 3.60 -20.35
N GLU A 359 -12.25 2.54 -21.15
CA GLU A 359 -13.52 2.27 -21.84
C GLU A 359 -14.60 1.74 -20.89
N TYR A 360 -14.22 0.87 -19.95
CA TYR A 360 -15.09 0.39 -18.86
C TYR A 360 -15.69 1.58 -18.08
N LEU A 361 -14.87 2.49 -17.55
CA LEU A 361 -15.34 3.66 -16.77
C LEU A 361 -16.23 4.65 -17.55
N LYS A 362 -16.20 4.66 -18.89
CA LYS A 362 -17.08 5.51 -19.72
C LYS A 362 -18.52 5.00 -19.76
N ASN A 363 -18.73 3.69 -19.62
CA ASN A 363 -20.06 3.10 -19.55
C ASN A 363 -20.55 3.18 -18.11
N GLN A 364 -21.59 3.97 -17.85
CA GLN A 364 -22.14 4.11 -16.49
C GLN A 364 -22.74 2.79 -15.95
N ASP A 365 -23.15 1.87 -16.83
CA ASP A 365 -23.56 0.52 -16.44
C ASP A 365 -22.37 -0.36 -15.98
N ALA A 366 -21.15 -0.04 -16.42
CA ALA A 366 -19.93 -0.75 -16.09
C ALA A 366 -19.21 -0.13 -14.87
N TRP A 367 -19.97 0.14 -13.81
CA TRP A 367 -19.43 0.18 -12.43
C TRP A 367 -19.68 -1.15 -11.68
N ASN A 368 -20.57 -2.00 -12.22
CA ASN A 368 -21.09 -3.22 -11.59
C ASN A 368 -20.77 -4.50 -12.40
N ALA A 369 -19.62 -4.54 -13.09
CA ALA A 369 -19.22 -5.67 -13.93
C ALA A 369 -17.76 -6.07 -13.67
N PRO A 370 -17.38 -7.36 -13.79
CA PRO A 370 -15.99 -7.75 -13.63
C PRO A 370 -15.14 -7.10 -14.72
N MET A 371 -14.00 -6.52 -14.35
CA MET A 371 -13.11 -5.92 -15.35
C MET A 371 -12.62 -6.99 -16.34
N PRO A 372 -12.61 -6.70 -17.65
CA PRO A 372 -12.06 -7.62 -18.62
C PRO A 372 -10.56 -7.81 -18.34
N ILE A 373 -10.21 -9.01 -17.89
CA ILE A 373 -8.82 -9.47 -17.79
C ILE A 373 -8.23 -9.31 -19.20
N ALA A 374 -7.22 -8.47 -19.35
CA ALA A 374 -6.44 -8.44 -20.57
C ALA A 374 -5.82 -9.83 -20.76
N GLN A 375 -6.35 -10.61 -21.71
CA GLN A 375 -5.72 -11.88 -22.06
C GLN A 375 -4.31 -11.56 -22.53
N ALA A 376 -3.29 -12.16 -21.91
CA ALA A 376 -1.87 -11.97 -22.25
C ALA A 376 -1.49 -12.43 -23.69
N ASN A 377 -2.51 -12.75 -24.51
CA ASN A 377 -2.44 -13.22 -25.88
C ASN A 377 -2.83 -12.13 -26.90
N THR A 378 -3.11 -10.88 -26.50
CA THR A 378 -3.22 -9.77 -27.46
C THR A 378 -1.83 -9.43 -28.01
N THR A 379 -1.40 -10.18 -29.02
CA THR A 379 -0.21 -9.88 -29.85
C THR A 379 -0.45 -8.61 -30.66
N ILE A 380 -0.29 -7.46 -30.01
CA ILE A 380 -0.12 -6.18 -30.67
C ILE A 380 1.20 -6.28 -31.44
N GLY A 381 1.11 -6.26 -32.78
CA GLY A 381 2.27 -6.45 -33.64
C GLY A 381 3.35 -5.41 -33.37
N ASN A 382 4.60 -5.86 -33.31
CA ASN A 382 5.76 -5.06 -32.91
C ASN A 382 5.75 -3.68 -33.61
N PRO A 383 5.86 -2.56 -32.87
CA PRO A 383 5.91 -1.24 -33.48
C PRO A 383 7.10 -1.15 -34.45
N PRO A 384 6.95 -0.48 -35.60
CA PRO A 384 7.98 -0.47 -36.64
C PRO A 384 9.26 0.21 -36.12
N VAL A 385 10.37 -0.53 -36.18
CA VAL A 385 11.68 -0.07 -35.72
C VAL A 385 12.06 1.24 -36.42
N PRO A 386 12.34 2.34 -35.67
CA PRO A 386 12.87 3.56 -36.25
C PRO A 386 14.26 3.28 -36.83
N ASN A 387 14.36 3.11 -38.15
CA ASN A 387 15.60 2.76 -38.83
C ASN A 387 16.54 3.98 -38.97
N THR A 388 17.02 4.49 -37.84
CA THR A 388 18.00 5.56 -37.77
C THR A 388 19.36 5.01 -38.18
N GLY A 389 19.69 5.10 -39.47
CA GLY A 389 20.93 4.60 -40.08
C GLY A 389 22.23 5.31 -39.67
N ARG A 390 22.39 5.64 -38.39
CA ARG A 390 23.66 6.04 -37.76
C ARG A 390 24.23 4.83 -36.99
N PRO A 391 25.54 4.59 -37.03
CA PRO A 391 26.14 3.57 -36.18
C PRO A 391 25.92 3.91 -34.71
N ILE A 392 25.45 2.95 -33.93
CA ILE A 392 25.11 3.12 -32.51
C ILE A 392 26.41 3.21 -31.71
N GLN A 393 26.65 4.34 -31.03
CA GLN A 393 27.65 4.41 -29.98
C GLN A 393 27.06 3.76 -28.73
N VAL A 394 27.64 2.64 -28.32
CA VAL A 394 27.37 2.03 -27.01
C VAL A 394 28.26 2.75 -25.99
N PRO A 395 27.73 3.24 -24.86
CA PRO A 395 28.56 3.76 -23.78
C PRO A 395 29.50 2.68 -23.23
N ASP A 396 30.76 3.02 -22.92
CA ASP A 396 31.77 2.07 -22.42
C ASP A 396 31.38 1.45 -21.04
N MET A 397 30.46 2.09 -20.32
CA MET A 397 29.89 1.64 -19.04
C MET A 397 28.36 1.81 -19.08
N PRO A 398 27.58 0.89 -18.48
CA PRO A 398 26.12 0.94 -18.53
C PRO A 398 25.55 2.11 -17.70
N PRO A 399 24.44 2.75 -18.12
CA PRO A 399 23.81 3.84 -17.37
C PRO A 399 23.16 3.39 -16.05
N PHE A 400 22.88 2.07 -15.91
CA PHE A 400 22.33 1.48 -14.69
C PHE A 400 22.95 0.13 -14.34
N LEU A 401 23.12 -0.11 -13.04
CA LEU A 401 23.37 -1.44 -12.46
C LEU A 401 22.20 -1.86 -11.57
N THR A 402 21.86 -3.15 -11.56
CA THR A 402 20.77 -3.71 -10.74
C THR A 402 21.26 -4.89 -9.89
N ARG A 403 20.78 -5.01 -8.65
CA ARG A 403 21.07 -6.15 -7.76
C ARG A 403 19.81 -6.51 -6.97
N PRO A 404 19.35 -7.78 -6.99
CA PRO A 404 18.26 -8.23 -6.13
C PRO A 404 18.62 -8.09 -4.64
N ASN A 405 17.63 -7.71 -3.83
CA ASN A 405 17.74 -7.54 -2.38
C ASN A 405 16.58 -8.33 -1.73
N GLU A 406 16.82 -9.62 -1.47
CA GLU A 406 15.82 -10.64 -1.14
C GLU A 406 14.58 -10.61 -2.05
N PHE A 407 13.47 -10.02 -1.60
CA PHE A 407 12.27 -9.86 -2.43
C PHE A 407 12.26 -8.58 -3.26
N GLY A 408 13.01 -7.54 -2.89
CA GLY A 408 13.10 -6.27 -3.62
C GLY A 408 14.33 -6.13 -4.50
N MET A 409 14.62 -4.89 -4.89
CA MET A 409 15.65 -4.56 -5.88
C MET A 409 16.39 -3.28 -5.46
N VAL A 410 17.70 -3.24 -5.73
CA VAL A 410 18.47 -2.00 -5.77
C VAL A 410 18.85 -1.71 -7.22
N VAL A 411 18.65 -0.46 -7.64
CA VAL A 411 19.11 0.12 -8.90
C VAL A 411 20.11 1.24 -8.58
N LEU A 412 21.27 1.22 -9.21
CA LEU A 412 22.22 2.33 -9.19
C LEU A 412 22.14 3.05 -10.53
N ALA A 413 21.88 4.35 -10.51
CA ALA A 413 21.98 5.21 -11.68
C ALA A 413 23.31 5.97 -11.65
N GLY A 414 24.16 5.69 -12.64
CA GLY A 414 25.41 6.44 -12.82
C GLY A 414 25.14 7.85 -13.36
N LYS A 415 26.16 8.72 -13.30
CA LYS A 415 26.16 9.94 -14.12
C LYS A 415 26.85 9.63 -15.45
N PRO A 416 26.14 9.59 -16.58
CA PRO A 416 26.80 9.46 -17.88
C PRO A 416 27.47 10.77 -18.31
N LYS A 417 28.52 10.65 -19.13
CA LYS A 417 29.29 11.77 -19.73
C LYS A 417 28.45 12.70 -20.63
N THR A 418 27.23 12.28 -20.96
CA THR A 418 26.18 13.04 -21.64
C THR A 418 24.86 12.64 -21.02
N GLN A 419 23.99 13.60 -20.69
CA GLN A 419 22.65 13.45 -20.07
C GLN A 419 21.98 12.08 -20.37
N VAL A 420 21.51 11.36 -19.33
CA VAL A 420 20.78 10.08 -19.52
C VAL A 420 19.58 10.35 -20.43
N ALA A 421 19.50 9.67 -21.57
CA ALA A 421 18.39 9.90 -22.49
C ALA A 421 17.11 9.20 -21.99
N ASP A 422 15.93 9.78 -22.25
CA ASP A 422 14.65 9.24 -21.75
C ASP A 422 14.43 7.76 -22.18
N ASN A 423 15.06 7.31 -23.28
CA ASN A 423 15.03 5.91 -23.70
C ASN A 423 15.81 4.95 -22.77
N GLU A 424 16.87 5.41 -22.10
CA GLU A 424 17.66 4.59 -21.17
C GLU A 424 16.87 4.29 -19.89
N TRP A 425 16.16 5.29 -19.35
CA TRP A 425 15.21 5.10 -18.24
C TRP A 425 14.06 4.15 -18.61
N ALA A 426 13.55 4.22 -19.84
CA ALA A 426 12.58 3.25 -20.34
C ALA A 426 13.15 1.82 -20.43
N GLY A 427 14.45 1.67 -20.75
CA GLY A 427 15.16 0.38 -20.69
C GLY A 427 15.31 -0.15 -19.27
N MET A 428 15.65 0.72 -18.31
CA MET A 428 15.71 0.37 -16.88
C MET A 428 14.36 -0.13 -16.38
N LEU A 429 13.26 0.56 -16.71
CA LEU A 429 11.91 0.11 -16.36
C LEU A 429 11.52 -1.20 -17.07
N SER A 430 11.98 -1.45 -18.30
CA SER A 430 11.73 -2.73 -18.99
C SER A 430 12.53 -3.90 -18.38
N GLU A 431 13.77 -3.67 -17.93
CA GLU A 431 14.57 -4.66 -17.20
C GLU A 431 14.03 -4.91 -15.78
N LEU A 432 13.55 -3.87 -15.08
CA LEU A 432 12.77 -4.05 -13.85
C LEU A 432 11.47 -4.84 -14.11
N LYS A 433 10.79 -4.60 -15.23
CA LYS A 433 9.48 -5.13 -15.59
C LYS A 433 8.34 -4.71 -14.66
N THR A 434 7.11 -4.88 -15.17
CA THR A 434 5.87 -4.50 -14.49
C THR A 434 5.62 -5.30 -13.21
N ASP A 435 6.13 -6.53 -13.09
CA ASP A 435 6.04 -7.38 -11.88
C ASP A 435 6.92 -6.88 -10.71
N ARG A 436 7.66 -5.78 -10.90
CA ARG A 436 8.43 -5.12 -9.84
C ARG A 436 7.88 -3.75 -9.47
N PHE A 437 7.51 -2.92 -10.45
CA PHE A 437 7.05 -1.55 -10.18
C PHE A 437 5.53 -1.33 -10.17
N LEU A 438 4.70 -2.28 -10.63
CA LEU A 438 3.24 -2.20 -10.46
C LEU A 438 2.81 -2.99 -9.22
N TRP A 439 2.18 -2.30 -8.27
CA TRP A 439 1.83 -2.83 -6.95
C TRP A 439 1.14 -4.21 -6.98
N TYR A 440 0.15 -4.38 -7.86
CA TYR A 440 -0.65 -5.61 -7.94
C TYR A 440 0.13 -6.81 -8.50
N GLN A 441 1.01 -6.58 -9.48
CA GLN A 441 1.87 -7.63 -10.02
C GLN A 441 2.96 -7.99 -9.01
N ARG A 442 3.58 -6.99 -8.37
CA ARG A 442 4.58 -7.18 -7.30
C ARG A 442 4.05 -8.03 -6.15
N HIS A 443 2.84 -7.77 -5.68
CA HIS A 443 2.24 -8.51 -4.55
C HIS A 443 1.50 -9.79 -4.97
N GLY A 444 1.27 -10.02 -6.27
CA GLY A 444 0.48 -11.14 -6.78
C GLY A 444 -0.99 -11.14 -6.34
N VAL A 445 -1.51 -9.98 -5.91
CA VAL A 445 -2.87 -9.76 -5.39
C VAL A 445 -3.32 -8.34 -5.75
N THR A 446 -4.63 -8.10 -5.75
CA THR A 446 -5.22 -6.80 -6.10
C THR A 446 -6.31 -6.36 -5.12
N LYS A 447 -6.46 -5.05 -4.96
CA LYS A 447 -7.56 -4.35 -4.27
C LYS A 447 -8.58 -3.75 -5.23
N ASN A 448 -8.26 -3.71 -6.52
CA ASN A 448 -9.01 -2.99 -7.54
C ASN A 448 -9.66 -3.91 -8.58
N ARG A 449 -9.23 -5.17 -8.69
CA ARG A 449 -9.81 -6.22 -9.56
C ARG A 449 -10.21 -7.46 -8.73
N GLU A 450 -10.81 -8.47 -9.37
CA GLU A 450 -11.07 -9.76 -8.73
C GLU A 450 -9.77 -10.55 -8.52
N ASN A 451 -9.65 -11.23 -7.36
CA ASN A 451 -8.53 -12.12 -7.10
C ASN A 451 -8.90 -13.54 -7.54
N MET A 452 -8.75 -13.87 -8.83
CA MET A 452 -9.12 -15.18 -9.39
C MET A 452 -8.52 -16.36 -8.59
N ASP A 453 -7.25 -16.25 -8.20
CA ASP A 453 -6.53 -17.24 -7.40
C ASP A 453 -6.98 -17.33 -5.93
N TYR A 454 -8.00 -16.60 -5.49
CA TYR A 454 -8.58 -16.72 -4.15
C TYR A 454 -9.01 -18.16 -3.87
N TRP A 455 -9.82 -18.73 -4.77
CA TRP A 455 -10.44 -20.04 -4.61
C TRP A 455 -9.42 -21.20 -4.69
N ASN A 456 -8.26 -20.96 -5.32
CA ASN A 456 -7.17 -21.92 -5.46
C ASN A 456 -6.36 -22.16 -4.16
N PHE A 457 -6.61 -21.37 -3.09
CA PHE A 457 -5.91 -21.51 -1.81
C PHE A 457 -6.87 -21.59 -0.60
N LEU A 458 -7.96 -22.35 -0.75
CA LEU A 458 -8.85 -22.71 0.35
C LEU A 458 -8.36 -23.93 1.15
N ILE A 459 -8.67 -23.94 2.45
CA ILE A 459 -8.32 -25.04 3.37
C ILE A 459 -9.04 -26.33 2.91
N PRO A 460 -8.32 -27.41 2.56
CA PRO A 460 -8.93 -28.61 2.01
C PRO A 460 -9.98 -29.23 2.93
N GLY A 461 -11.18 -29.47 2.39
CA GLY A 461 -12.28 -30.12 3.10
C GLY A 461 -12.98 -29.25 4.17
N VAL A 462 -12.80 -27.93 4.16
CA VAL A 462 -13.41 -27.00 5.13
C VAL A 462 -14.30 -25.99 4.41
N GLY A 463 -15.52 -25.77 4.92
CA GLY A 463 -16.48 -24.84 4.31
C GLY A 463 -17.08 -25.30 2.97
N VAL A 464 -16.75 -26.51 2.51
CA VAL A 464 -17.29 -27.10 1.27
C VAL A 464 -18.68 -27.66 1.55
N ALA A 465 -19.71 -27.16 0.85
CA ALA A 465 -21.06 -27.71 0.94
C ALA A 465 -21.09 -29.16 0.42
N PRO A 466 -21.54 -30.16 1.21
CA PRO A 466 -21.54 -31.56 0.80
C PRO A 466 -22.76 -31.87 -0.08
N VAL A 467 -22.81 -31.29 -1.28
CA VAL A 467 -23.97 -31.29 -2.19
C VAL A 467 -24.56 -32.69 -2.40
N GLY A 468 -23.71 -33.70 -2.63
CA GLY A 468 -24.16 -35.09 -2.79
C GLY A 468 -24.88 -35.66 -1.55
N ALA A 469 -24.36 -35.41 -0.36
CA ALA A 469 -24.99 -35.84 0.89
C ALA A 469 -26.31 -35.08 1.15
N PHE A 470 -26.34 -33.78 0.81
CA PHE A 470 -27.54 -32.95 0.93
C PHE A 470 -28.66 -33.39 -0.03
N LEU A 471 -28.32 -33.73 -1.28
CA LEU A 471 -29.27 -34.29 -2.25
C LEU A 471 -29.83 -35.65 -1.80
N VAL A 472 -28.97 -36.55 -1.29
CA VAL A 472 -29.40 -37.84 -0.72
C VAL A 472 -30.31 -37.63 0.49
N LEU A 473 -29.96 -36.71 1.40
CA LEU A 473 -30.76 -36.42 2.59
C LEU A 473 -32.13 -35.82 2.25
N ILE A 474 -32.20 -34.86 1.32
CA ILE A 474 -33.48 -34.29 0.86
C ILE A 474 -34.33 -35.34 0.15
N SER A 475 -33.74 -36.19 -0.68
CA SER A 475 -34.45 -37.27 -1.36
C SER A 475 -35.03 -38.28 -0.37
N LEU A 476 -34.24 -38.68 0.63
CA LEU A 476 -34.69 -39.54 1.73
C LEU A 476 -35.78 -38.88 2.57
N PHE A 477 -35.60 -37.61 2.93
CA PHE A 477 -36.56 -36.82 3.71
C PHE A 477 -37.91 -36.69 3.00
N ALA A 478 -37.92 -36.36 1.71
CA ALA A 478 -39.14 -36.26 0.90
C ALA A 478 -39.86 -37.63 0.80
N LEU A 479 -39.11 -38.72 0.64
CA LEU A 479 -39.66 -40.08 0.60
C LEU A 479 -40.23 -40.52 1.96
N VAL A 480 -39.55 -40.18 3.06
CA VAL A 480 -40.00 -40.47 4.43
C VAL A 480 -41.24 -39.66 4.79
N ILE A 481 -41.22 -38.34 4.60
CA ILE A 481 -42.31 -37.43 5.00
C ILE A 481 -43.54 -37.55 4.08
N GLY A 482 -43.33 -37.80 2.79
CA GLY A 482 -44.40 -38.00 1.81
C GLY A 482 -44.96 -39.42 1.85
N PRO A 483 -44.60 -40.30 0.89
CA PRO A 483 -45.27 -41.58 0.71
C PRO A 483 -45.21 -42.51 1.92
N VAL A 484 -44.07 -42.57 2.64
CA VAL A 484 -43.92 -43.51 3.77
C VAL A 484 -44.76 -43.10 4.98
N ASN A 485 -44.58 -41.88 5.49
CA ASN A 485 -45.36 -41.34 6.61
C ASN A 485 -46.87 -41.32 6.32
N TYR A 486 -47.29 -40.93 5.10
CA TYR A 486 -48.69 -41.00 4.69
C TYR A 486 -49.22 -42.44 4.70
N PHE A 487 -48.51 -43.40 4.10
CA PHE A 487 -48.98 -44.79 4.04
C PHE A 487 -49.03 -45.47 5.41
N LEU A 488 -48.05 -45.20 6.28
CA LEU A 488 -48.04 -45.67 7.67
C LEU A 488 -49.21 -45.09 8.47
N LEU A 489 -49.40 -43.76 8.48
CA LEU A 489 -50.50 -43.12 9.20
C LEU A 489 -51.87 -43.52 8.65
N ARG A 490 -51.99 -43.79 7.34
CA ARG A 490 -53.19 -44.34 6.71
C ARG A 490 -53.48 -45.76 7.18
N ARG A 491 -52.48 -46.64 7.24
CA ARG A 491 -52.61 -48.01 7.77
C ARG A 491 -52.93 -48.02 9.27
N MET A 492 -52.54 -46.98 10.01
CA MET A 492 -52.84 -46.78 11.44
C MET A 492 -54.13 -46.00 11.69
N TYR A 493 -54.90 -45.63 10.66
CA TYR A 493 -56.14 -44.83 10.74
C TYR A 493 -55.99 -43.47 11.47
N ARG A 494 -54.79 -42.90 11.52
CA ARG A 494 -54.47 -41.65 12.27
C ARG A 494 -53.92 -40.54 11.37
N LEU A 495 -54.59 -40.26 10.24
CA LEU A 495 -54.18 -39.18 9.31
C LEU A 495 -53.98 -37.81 10.00
N SER A 496 -54.77 -37.48 11.02
CA SER A 496 -54.64 -36.20 11.75
C SER A 496 -53.29 -36.02 12.47
N TRP A 497 -52.53 -37.10 12.69
CA TRP A 497 -51.18 -37.02 13.28
C TRP A 497 -50.13 -36.45 12.29
N LEU A 498 -50.46 -36.36 11.00
CA LEU A 498 -49.57 -35.77 9.99
C LEU A 498 -49.28 -34.29 10.27
N LEU A 499 -50.20 -33.58 10.95
CA LEU A 499 -50.00 -32.22 11.49
C LEU A 499 -48.82 -32.12 12.47
N TRP A 500 -48.43 -33.22 13.12
CA TRP A 500 -47.33 -33.27 14.09
C TRP A 500 -46.10 -34.00 13.53
N THR A 501 -46.26 -35.11 12.82
CA THR A 501 -45.11 -35.87 12.30
C THR A 501 -44.31 -35.10 11.26
N VAL A 502 -44.95 -34.26 10.46
CA VAL A 502 -44.27 -33.42 9.46
C VAL A 502 -43.35 -32.35 10.09
N PRO A 503 -43.85 -31.42 10.95
CA PRO A 503 -42.98 -30.42 11.55
C PRO A 503 -41.92 -31.01 12.49
N ILE A 504 -42.22 -32.08 13.23
CA ILE A 504 -41.23 -32.75 14.09
C ILE A 504 -40.14 -33.42 13.24
N GLY A 505 -40.50 -34.09 12.14
CA GLY A 505 -39.54 -34.68 11.21
C GLY A 505 -38.66 -33.62 10.54
N ALA A 506 -39.24 -32.50 10.10
CA ALA A 506 -38.50 -31.37 9.54
C ALA A 506 -37.52 -30.77 10.55
N LEU A 507 -37.97 -30.48 11.77
CA LEU A 507 -37.12 -29.96 12.85
C LEU A 507 -35.97 -30.93 13.18
N THR A 508 -36.24 -32.24 13.21
CA THR A 508 -35.22 -33.28 13.46
C THR A 508 -34.13 -33.27 12.39
N VAL A 509 -34.50 -33.15 11.10
CA VAL A 509 -33.52 -33.08 10.00
C VAL A 509 -32.73 -31.76 10.00
N VAL A 510 -33.37 -30.63 10.31
CA VAL A 510 -32.69 -29.33 10.44
C VAL A 510 -31.68 -29.34 11.60
N LEU A 511 -32.07 -29.86 12.77
CA LEU A 511 -31.18 -30.01 13.92
C LEU A 511 -30.05 -31.00 13.64
N GLY A 512 -30.33 -32.10 12.93
CA GLY A 512 -29.31 -33.08 12.52
C GLY A 512 -28.28 -32.48 11.56
N LEU A 513 -28.71 -31.70 10.56
CA LEU A 513 -27.81 -30.96 9.67
C LEU A 513 -26.97 -29.92 10.40
N PHE A 514 -27.58 -29.16 11.31
CA PHE A 514 -26.88 -28.17 12.12
C PHE A 514 -25.83 -28.82 13.03
N ALA A 515 -26.18 -29.91 13.71
CA ALA A 515 -25.24 -30.69 14.52
C ALA A 515 -24.10 -31.27 13.67
N TYR A 516 -24.40 -31.82 12.48
CA TYR A 516 -23.39 -32.32 11.56
C TYR A 516 -22.39 -31.23 11.17
N ALA A 517 -22.87 -30.05 10.75
CA ALA A 517 -22.02 -28.90 10.40
C ALA A 517 -21.25 -28.32 11.60
N LEU A 518 -21.70 -28.52 12.84
CA LEU A 518 -20.91 -28.19 14.04
C LEU A 518 -19.78 -29.20 14.28
N PHE A 519 -20.02 -30.49 14.02
CA PHE A 519 -19.01 -31.55 14.18
C PHE A 519 -17.97 -31.60 13.05
N THR A 520 -18.37 -31.41 11.77
CA THR A 520 -17.43 -31.48 10.63
C THR A 520 -16.49 -30.29 10.56
N ASP A 521 -17.02 -29.10 10.76
CA ASP A 521 -16.30 -27.84 10.57
C ASP A 521 -15.63 -27.41 11.88
N GLY A 522 -16.23 -27.78 13.02
CA GLY A 522 -15.81 -27.39 14.35
C GLY A 522 -16.22 -25.97 14.72
N LEU A 523 -15.91 -25.59 15.97
CA LEU A 523 -16.12 -24.23 16.49
C LEU A 523 -14.84 -23.38 16.47
N GLY A 524 -13.66 -24.00 16.41
CA GLY A 524 -12.37 -23.31 16.42
C GLY A 524 -12.02 -22.69 15.06
N VAL A 525 -10.83 -22.08 15.01
CA VAL A 525 -10.23 -21.59 13.76
C VAL A 525 -9.38 -22.70 13.14
N ARG A 526 -9.57 -22.95 11.84
CA ARG A 526 -8.64 -23.71 11.00
C ARG A 526 -7.84 -22.72 10.14
N SER A 527 -6.59 -23.02 9.87
CA SER A 527 -5.71 -22.18 9.07
C SER A 527 -4.86 -22.99 8.09
N GLN A 528 -4.59 -22.42 6.93
CA GLN A 528 -3.58 -22.90 5.98
C GLN A 528 -2.67 -21.73 5.62
N THR A 529 -1.36 -21.92 5.77
CA THR A 529 -0.35 -20.92 5.41
C THR A 529 0.64 -21.52 4.42
N ARG A 530 1.04 -20.72 3.43
CA ARG A 530 2.23 -20.97 2.60
C ARG A 530 3.15 -19.76 2.75
N SER A 531 4.42 -20.00 3.04
CA SER A 531 5.42 -18.95 3.24
C SER A 531 6.70 -19.25 2.48
N VAL A 532 7.32 -18.20 1.96
CA VAL A 532 8.70 -18.18 1.45
C VAL A 532 9.49 -17.22 2.32
N THR A 533 10.70 -17.60 2.71
CA THR A 533 11.51 -16.81 3.64
C THR A 533 12.96 -16.80 3.18
N PHE A 534 13.50 -15.60 2.97
CA PHE A 534 14.94 -15.39 2.88
C PHE A 534 15.48 -15.15 4.29
N LEU A 535 16.65 -15.71 4.57
CA LEU A 535 17.30 -15.65 5.87
C LEU A 535 18.78 -15.32 5.64
N ASP A 536 19.18 -14.09 6.01
CA ASP A 536 20.59 -13.73 6.06
C ASP A 536 21.14 -14.01 7.46
N GLN A 537 21.87 -15.12 7.55
CA GLN A 537 22.50 -15.59 8.80
C GLN A 537 23.79 -14.82 9.15
N THR A 538 24.27 -13.96 8.24
CA THR A 538 25.48 -13.14 8.42
C THR A 538 25.15 -11.71 8.85
N ALA A 539 24.09 -11.12 8.31
CA ALA A 539 23.52 -9.85 8.79
C ALA A 539 22.62 -10.05 10.03
N GLY A 540 21.97 -11.21 10.16
CA GLY A 540 21.09 -11.52 11.29
C GLY A 540 19.63 -11.10 11.07
N HIS A 541 19.18 -11.04 9.82
CA HIS A 541 17.80 -10.66 9.46
C HIS A 541 17.09 -11.77 8.66
N ALA A 542 15.77 -11.76 8.69
CA ALA A 542 14.93 -12.60 7.85
C ALA A 542 13.77 -11.80 7.27
N VAL A 543 13.42 -12.12 6.02
CA VAL A 543 12.25 -11.57 5.35
C VAL A 543 11.35 -12.71 4.91
N ALA A 544 10.08 -12.66 5.30
CA ALA A 544 9.08 -13.67 4.98
C ALA A 544 7.91 -13.05 4.21
N TRP A 545 7.57 -13.66 3.08
CA TRP A 545 6.30 -13.46 2.37
C TRP A 545 5.40 -14.67 2.65
N SER A 546 4.15 -14.44 3.05
CA SER A 546 3.27 -15.50 3.50
C SER A 546 1.81 -15.26 3.15
N ARG A 547 1.17 -16.24 2.49
CA ARG A 547 -0.28 -16.23 2.24
C ARG A 547 -0.97 -17.11 3.26
N HIS A 548 -1.92 -16.53 3.98
CA HIS A 548 -2.68 -17.14 5.06
C HIS A 548 -4.16 -17.24 4.65
N THR A 549 -4.76 -18.41 4.84
CA THR A 549 -6.21 -18.62 4.75
C THR A 549 -6.72 -19.07 6.12
N TYR A 550 -7.69 -18.35 6.67
CA TYR A 550 -8.35 -18.70 7.93
C TYR A 550 -9.82 -19.06 7.67
N TYR A 551 -10.32 -20.06 8.39
CA TYR A 551 -11.75 -20.38 8.48
C TYR A 551 -12.12 -20.47 9.96
N ALA A 552 -12.98 -19.57 10.44
CA ALA A 552 -13.39 -19.51 11.83
C ALA A 552 -14.79 -20.14 12.00
N GLY A 553 -14.91 -21.25 12.73
CA GLY A 553 -16.21 -21.84 13.07
C GLY A 553 -17.07 -20.89 13.91
N ILE A 554 -16.41 -20.23 14.88
CA ILE A 554 -16.83 -19.01 15.57
C ILE A 554 -15.63 -18.04 15.50
N VAL A 555 -15.87 -16.74 15.27
CA VAL A 555 -14.81 -15.71 15.25
C VAL A 555 -14.32 -15.42 16.68
N PRO A 556 -12.99 -15.46 16.95
CA PRO A 556 -12.44 -15.05 18.24
C PRO A 556 -12.70 -13.56 18.52
N SER A 557 -13.05 -13.21 19.76
CA SER A 557 -13.29 -11.81 20.16
C SER A 557 -12.04 -10.92 20.13
N GLU A 558 -10.83 -11.50 20.18
CA GLU A 558 -9.56 -10.77 20.01
C GLU A 558 -9.14 -10.62 18.53
N GLY A 559 -9.89 -11.19 17.59
CA GLY A 559 -9.57 -11.14 16.15
C GLY A 559 -8.27 -11.86 15.77
N LEU A 560 -7.45 -11.23 14.94
CA LEU A 560 -6.11 -11.67 14.55
C LEU A 560 -5.05 -10.70 15.11
N SER A 561 -3.95 -11.21 15.69
CA SER A 561 -2.82 -10.37 16.10
C SER A 561 -1.55 -10.66 15.30
N PHE A 562 -1.08 -9.66 14.56
CA PHE A 562 0.22 -9.66 13.90
C PHE A 562 1.21 -8.77 14.67
N SER A 563 2.50 -8.95 14.40
CA SER A 563 3.55 -8.07 14.92
C SER A 563 3.51 -6.72 14.19
N HIS A 564 3.98 -5.63 14.82
CA HIS A 564 3.92 -4.28 14.24
C HIS A 564 4.83 -4.11 13.01
N ASP A 565 5.84 -4.99 12.86
CA ASP A 565 6.80 -5.07 11.75
C ASP A 565 6.29 -5.86 10.53
N THR A 566 4.98 -6.08 10.40
CA THR A 566 4.37 -6.96 9.40
C THR A 566 3.36 -6.21 8.51
N HIS A 567 3.62 -6.04 7.22
CA HIS A 567 2.62 -5.53 6.26
C HIS A 567 1.52 -6.59 6.07
N VAL A 568 0.29 -6.30 6.54
CA VAL A 568 -0.88 -7.19 6.38
C VAL A 568 -1.83 -6.67 5.32
N ILE A 569 -1.98 -7.42 4.23
CA ILE A 569 -2.87 -7.15 3.11
C ILE A 569 -4.03 -8.17 3.14
N PRO A 570 -5.26 -7.78 3.53
CA PRO A 570 -6.45 -8.62 3.31
C PRO A 570 -6.64 -8.88 1.82
N ILE A 571 -6.85 -10.14 1.44
CA ILE A 571 -7.23 -10.51 0.07
C ILE A 571 -8.75 -10.66 0.08
N ASP A 572 -9.45 -9.81 -0.66
CA ASP A 572 -10.90 -9.90 -0.88
C ASP A 572 -11.16 -10.60 -2.24
N PRO A 573 -12.11 -11.54 -2.37
CA PRO A 573 -12.27 -12.35 -3.58
C PRO A 573 -12.75 -11.56 -4.80
N ILE A 574 -13.55 -10.50 -4.58
CA ILE A 574 -14.25 -9.70 -5.59
C ILE A 574 -13.86 -8.22 -5.40
N CYS A 575 -13.91 -7.42 -6.47
CA CYS A 575 -13.65 -5.98 -6.46
C CYS A 575 -14.51 -5.24 -5.40
N PRO A 576 -13.94 -4.36 -4.56
CA PRO A 576 -14.71 -3.50 -3.67
C PRO A 576 -15.68 -2.55 -4.40
N ASN A 577 -15.39 -2.19 -5.65
CA ASN A 577 -16.25 -1.32 -6.47
C ASN A 577 -17.55 -2.01 -6.94
N GLU A 578 -17.54 -3.33 -7.19
CA GLU A 578 -18.74 -4.08 -7.62
C GLU A 578 -19.75 -4.29 -6.48
N TYR A 579 -19.34 -4.02 -5.23
CA TYR A 579 -20.21 -4.09 -4.06
C TYR A 579 -20.08 -2.82 -3.20
N ALA A 580 -20.72 -1.74 -3.64
CA ALA A 580 -21.06 -0.57 -2.81
C ALA A 580 -22.06 -0.88 -1.65
N HIS A 581 -22.14 -2.14 -1.22
CA HIS A 581 -23.14 -2.67 -0.29
C HIS A 581 -22.55 -3.60 0.79
N ILE A 582 -21.30 -4.07 0.63
CA ILE A 582 -20.61 -4.71 1.77
C ILE A 582 -20.02 -3.58 2.62
N ASN A 583 -20.80 -3.15 3.61
CA ASN A 583 -20.40 -2.24 4.69
C ASN A 583 -19.27 -2.90 5.51
N GLN A 584 -18.04 -2.91 4.97
CA GLN A 584 -16.86 -3.48 5.63
C GLN A 584 -16.30 -2.47 6.63
N HIS A 585 -17.01 -2.28 7.74
CA HIS A 585 -16.42 -1.71 8.95
C HIS A 585 -15.34 -2.66 9.47
N ARG A 586 -14.09 -2.18 9.52
CA ARG A 586 -12.91 -2.93 9.97
C ARG A 586 -12.26 -2.21 11.16
N GLU A 587 -11.91 -2.94 12.20
CA GLU A 587 -11.34 -2.38 13.45
C GLU A 587 -9.89 -2.83 13.64
N LEU A 588 -8.98 -1.88 13.87
CA LEU A 588 -7.55 -2.10 14.06
C LEU A 588 -7.06 -1.43 15.36
N GLU A 589 -6.62 -2.21 16.34
CA GLU A 589 -5.79 -1.65 17.43
C GLU A 589 -4.34 -1.56 16.94
N TRP A 590 -3.74 -0.37 17.01
CA TRP A 590 -2.36 -0.08 16.60
C TRP A 590 -1.46 0.17 17.82
N GLY A 591 -0.28 -0.46 17.83
CA GLY A 591 0.66 -0.40 18.95
C GLY A 591 1.78 -1.44 18.77
N GLN A 592 2.33 -1.95 19.89
CA GLN A 592 3.42 -2.95 19.90
C GLN A 592 3.08 -4.24 19.12
N ARG A 593 1.79 -4.54 18.99
CA ARG A 593 1.22 -5.51 18.06
C ARG A 593 0.03 -4.83 17.40
N GLN A 594 -0.26 -5.20 16.16
CA GLN A 594 -1.50 -4.81 15.49
C GLN A 594 -2.55 -5.91 15.69
N ARG A 595 -3.75 -5.51 16.10
CA ARG A 595 -4.90 -6.42 16.27
C ARG A 595 -5.99 -6.06 15.30
N LEU A 596 -6.21 -6.95 14.34
CA LEU A 596 -7.25 -6.88 13.32
C LEU A 596 -8.49 -7.53 13.93
N GLY A 597 -9.35 -6.71 14.51
CA GLY A 597 -10.55 -7.11 15.25
C GLY A 597 -11.74 -7.37 14.34
N ASN A 598 -12.81 -6.60 14.55
CA ASN A 598 -14.06 -6.71 13.79
C ASN A 598 -13.85 -6.52 12.27
N GLY A 599 -14.74 -7.10 11.46
CA GLY A 599 -14.74 -7.02 9.99
C GLY A 599 -13.70 -7.86 9.26
N TYR A 600 -12.54 -8.17 9.88
CA TYR A 600 -11.44 -8.90 9.24
C TYR A 600 -11.66 -10.42 9.14
N LEU A 601 -12.26 -11.04 10.17
CA LEU A 601 -12.69 -12.44 10.15
C LEU A 601 -14.22 -12.53 10.15
N ARG A 602 -14.76 -13.54 9.47
CA ARG A 602 -16.21 -13.81 9.42
C ARG A 602 -16.50 -15.27 9.76
N SER A 603 -17.59 -15.49 10.50
CA SER A 603 -17.98 -16.83 10.95
C SER A 603 -18.37 -17.72 9.76
N ARG A 604 -17.81 -18.93 9.70
CA ARG A 604 -18.07 -19.95 8.67
C ARG A 604 -17.75 -19.53 7.22
N VAL A 605 -16.94 -18.48 7.05
CA VAL A 605 -16.43 -18.01 5.76
C VAL A 605 -14.90 -18.09 5.79
N ALA A 606 -14.28 -18.42 4.66
CA ALA A 606 -12.83 -18.35 4.53
C ALA A 606 -12.39 -16.90 4.26
N SER A 607 -11.44 -16.38 5.05
CA SER A 607 -10.80 -15.07 4.90
C SER A 607 -9.32 -15.25 4.59
N GLN A 608 -8.76 -14.49 3.64
CA GLN A 608 -7.36 -14.61 3.25
C GLN A 608 -6.56 -13.32 3.44
N PHE A 609 -5.27 -13.47 3.67
CA PHE A 609 -4.31 -12.39 3.89
C PHE A 609 -2.98 -12.72 3.22
N LEU A 610 -2.34 -11.72 2.60
CA LEU A 610 -0.90 -11.72 2.35
C LEU A 610 -0.23 -10.95 3.48
N ALA A 611 0.68 -11.59 4.19
CA ALA A 611 1.47 -11.01 5.27
C ALA A 611 2.95 -11.03 4.87
N ILE A 612 3.58 -9.85 4.90
CA ILE A 612 5.00 -9.65 4.58
C ILE A 612 5.69 -9.11 5.83
N ARG A 613 6.75 -9.75 6.28
CA ARG A 613 7.49 -9.35 7.50
C ARG A 613 8.98 -9.25 7.19
N SER A 614 9.60 -8.16 7.62
CA SER A 614 11.04 -7.93 7.59
C SER A 614 11.48 -7.69 9.03
N CYS A 615 12.36 -8.55 9.57
CA CYS A 615 12.67 -8.57 11.00
C CYS A 615 14.02 -9.24 11.33
N ASP A 616 14.56 -8.94 12.50
CA ASP A 616 15.75 -9.60 13.03
C ASP A 616 15.52 -11.09 13.31
N SER A 617 16.59 -11.89 13.15
CA SER A 617 16.55 -13.33 13.14
C SER A 617 17.81 -13.95 13.72
N SER A 618 17.65 -14.67 14.83
CA SER A 618 18.71 -15.48 15.47
C SER A 618 18.68 -16.96 15.07
N VAL A 619 17.77 -17.36 14.16
CA VAL A 619 17.70 -18.75 13.66
C VAL A 619 18.74 -18.99 12.58
N LEU A 620 19.30 -20.21 12.54
CA LEU A 620 20.33 -20.56 11.57
C LEU A 620 20.36 -22.05 11.19
N LEU A 621 21.00 -22.33 10.06
CA LEU A 621 21.34 -23.64 9.53
C LEU A 621 22.87 -23.71 9.47
N SER A 622 23.49 -24.50 10.34
CA SER A 622 24.96 -24.64 10.34
C SER A 622 25.38 -25.74 9.37
N VAL A 623 26.00 -25.33 8.27
CA VAL A 623 26.52 -26.24 7.23
C VAL A 623 28.00 -26.48 7.52
N LYS A 624 28.34 -27.69 7.97
CA LYS A 624 29.72 -28.13 8.17
C LYS A 624 30.21 -28.72 6.86
N LEU A 625 31.16 -28.04 6.22
CA LEU A 625 31.88 -28.53 5.04
C LEU A 625 33.03 -29.43 5.50
N ASP A 626 33.36 -30.44 4.69
CA ASP A 626 34.57 -31.23 4.90
C ASP A 626 35.80 -30.38 4.53
N LYS A 627 36.83 -30.39 5.38
CA LYS A 627 38.11 -29.70 5.13
C LYS A 627 39.03 -30.50 4.23
N ASP A 628 38.91 -31.83 4.26
CA ASP A 628 39.79 -32.74 3.54
C ASP A 628 39.27 -33.04 2.11
N ARG A 629 38.05 -32.53 1.79
CA ARG A 629 37.47 -32.53 0.44
C ARG A 629 36.87 -31.17 0.05
N PRO A 630 37.69 -30.17 -0.32
CA PRO A 630 37.20 -28.88 -0.77
C PRO A 630 36.32 -29.00 -2.03
N GLY A 631 35.01 -28.95 -1.85
CA GLY A 631 34.02 -28.92 -2.94
C GLY A 631 32.99 -30.06 -2.98
N GLU A 632 33.05 -31.05 -2.09
CA GLU A 632 31.99 -32.07 -1.97
C GLU A 632 30.91 -31.71 -0.92
N ILE A 633 29.90 -32.57 -0.84
CA ILE A 633 28.66 -32.45 -0.04
C ILE A 633 28.98 -32.14 1.45
N PRO A 634 28.20 -31.27 2.14
CA PRO A 634 28.40 -31.00 3.56
C PRO A 634 28.47 -32.26 4.42
N SER A 635 29.51 -32.35 5.27
CA SER A 635 29.74 -33.48 6.17
C SER A 635 28.72 -33.55 7.31
N ALA A 636 28.11 -32.42 7.67
CA ALA A 636 26.90 -32.38 8.48
C ALA A 636 26.11 -31.07 8.26
N ILE A 637 24.78 -31.13 8.41
CA ILE A 637 23.91 -29.96 8.45
C ILE A 637 23.17 -29.96 9.78
N GLU A 638 23.39 -28.94 10.59
CA GLU A 638 22.78 -28.79 11.93
C GLU A 638 21.63 -27.78 11.86
N ASN A 639 20.40 -28.28 12.00
CA ASN A 639 19.18 -27.47 11.98
C ASN A 639 19.00 -26.72 13.31
N ARG A 640 19.08 -25.38 13.26
CA ARG A 640 18.67 -24.48 14.36
C ARG A 640 17.61 -23.47 13.87
N LEU A 641 16.75 -23.89 12.94
CA LEU A 641 15.62 -23.12 12.42
C LEU A 641 14.36 -23.20 13.31
N GLY A 642 14.41 -23.94 14.42
CA GLY A 642 13.31 -24.12 15.37
C GLY A 642 12.17 -25.04 14.92
N GLY A 643 12.05 -25.32 13.62
CA GLY A 643 11.08 -26.26 13.05
C GLY A 643 11.72 -27.56 12.53
N ALA A 644 10.89 -28.58 12.30
CA ALA A 644 11.29 -29.78 11.58
C ALA A 644 11.47 -29.47 10.08
N VAL A 645 12.58 -29.92 9.48
CA VAL A 645 12.92 -29.68 8.07
C VAL A 645 12.72 -30.99 7.30
N GLU A 646 11.78 -31.02 6.35
CA GLU A 646 11.49 -32.20 5.55
C GLU A 646 12.61 -32.49 4.52
N ARG A 647 13.16 -31.44 3.90
CA ARG A 647 14.17 -31.53 2.84
C ARG A 647 15.14 -30.35 2.93
N VAL A 648 16.40 -30.60 2.63
CA VAL A 648 17.42 -29.56 2.43
C VAL A 648 17.99 -29.72 1.02
N VAL A 649 18.11 -28.63 0.28
CA VAL A 649 18.85 -28.57 -0.98
C VAL A 649 20.00 -27.61 -0.78
N VAL A 650 21.23 -28.09 -0.95
CA VAL A 650 22.44 -27.26 -0.87
C VAL A 650 22.96 -27.04 -2.28
N SER A 651 23.02 -25.79 -2.70
CA SER A 651 23.72 -25.38 -3.91
C SER A 651 25.03 -24.71 -3.52
N ALA A 652 26.15 -25.25 -4.00
CA ALA A 652 27.45 -24.58 -3.96
C ALA A 652 27.76 -24.09 -5.38
N ASP A 653 27.99 -22.79 -5.54
CA ASP A 653 28.22 -22.18 -6.86
C ASP A 653 29.67 -22.43 -7.32
N HIS A 654 29.92 -23.65 -7.80
CA HIS A 654 31.22 -24.08 -8.32
C HIS A 654 31.54 -23.44 -9.67
N ARG A 655 31.93 -22.15 -9.65
CA ARG A 655 32.51 -21.44 -10.81
C ARG A 655 33.92 -20.92 -10.50
N VAL A 656 34.80 -21.86 -10.16
CA VAL A 656 36.26 -21.68 -10.16
C VAL A 656 36.88 -22.69 -11.12
N ARG A 657 37.17 -22.23 -12.34
CA ARG A 657 38.15 -22.79 -13.29
C ARG A 657 38.65 -21.67 -14.20
#